data_AF-A0A9P1R994-F1
#
_entry.id   AF-A0A9P1R994-F1
#
_cell.length_a   1.000
_cell.length_b   1.000
_cell.length_c   1.000
_cell.angle_alpha   90.00
_cell.angle_beta   90.00
_cell.angle_gamma   90.00
#
_symmetry.space_group_name_H-M   'P 1'
#
loop_
_entity.id
_entity.type
_entity.pdbx_description
1 polymer ?
#
loop_
_entity_poly.entity_id
_entity_poly.type
_entity_poly.pdbx_seq_one_letter_code
_entity_poly.pdbx_strand_id
1 'polypeptide(L)'
;MDFTNWLDLLGKATHEQLTAPAFVVSLVTLLCLWYGVRYFLYSFVLSRRIKRVSKEVRAVGELQPAKRRGALEQVFQKPPLQHAWQEYAETLHDQFEVRDGERQLLRSRATAGAGHFFTSQTVVETPLGTEFYKHLPGILTGIGIVGTFFGLMLGLQHFNPGTPEQVNASVDQLLKDVLFAFLGSFFSIFASIAVTLTEKWRLGRCYKHLEKLTEAIDGLFDSGVGEEYLAELVKSSNESSIQTRQLKDSLVTDLREMLQNLVDTQVRESLKLADTLSASYRDSGQVLAEQIGGAIESSLKAPLEQIAGAVQSASGDQSNQVQSLLQDVLVAFMNKLESTFGQQFNGLHEMMGQSVAAMQSMQQGFNSLVDDMRSASESSTQNSAKMIAQLLADMQAGQNSMQASMNEMLANLQASIARIGSEGEGAGERMAQQLEKLFAESEARQQAMAENLQAFIETMKQNIGQGQQETMAKIAGSVDVLGEQLGAMFKQMEQGRAQMDQATKVAQVELHRGTREMVGDLEKQVNDLLDAVAEQSGSMQDTVKLLSAQTEQHLQSMQAGAEKMRVAAERFETAGLSVTKAGEATANVLGAMQGTGTELVGASRELSSIVADYRNNRDALAQTLSVIQGVVASAQSEASGRTQYLLDMKQQSERLQALNREVHDYLEQISGVLGKGFGEFTEGVDRSLRQTLGSLDAELHKAMTSLAGGVEGVKESLEDFSDIMESIQKK
;
A
#
# COMPACT_ATOMS: atom_id res chain seq x y z
N MET A 1 -20.27 33.72 54.02
CA MET A 1 -19.84 32.75 55.04
C MET A 1 -18.43 33.12 55.43
N ASP A 2 -18.25 33.55 56.68
CA ASP A 2 -16.97 34.05 57.18
C ASP A 2 -15.95 32.92 57.31
N PHE A 3 -14.84 33.00 56.56
CA PHE A 3 -13.70 32.08 56.65
C PHE A 3 -13.10 31.99 58.07
N THR A 4 -13.33 33.01 58.89
CA THR A 4 -12.96 33.06 60.32
C THR A 4 -13.71 32.04 61.16
N ASN A 5 -14.99 31.76 60.89
CA ASN A 5 -15.76 30.72 61.61
C ASN A 5 -15.27 29.30 61.27
N TRP A 6 -14.72 29.12 60.08
CA TRP A 6 -14.17 27.86 59.59
C TRP A 6 -12.85 27.49 60.27
N LEU A 7 -11.95 28.46 60.40
CA LEU A 7 -10.68 28.30 61.14
C LEU A 7 -10.92 28.09 62.64
N ASP A 8 -11.93 28.75 63.21
CA ASP A 8 -12.31 28.59 64.62
C ASP A 8 -12.98 27.22 64.89
N LEU A 9 -13.70 26.65 63.92
CA LEU A 9 -14.21 25.27 63.96
C LEU A 9 -13.09 24.21 63.90
N LEU A 10 -12.08 24.43 63.05
CA LEU A 10 -10.88 23.57 62.98
C LEU A 10 -10.02 23.66 64.26
N GLY A 11 -9.96 24.83 64.89
CA GLY A 11 -9.22 25.04 66.15
C GLY A 11 -9.88 24.42 67.39
N LYS A 12 -11.17 24.10 67.34
CA LYS A 12 -11.95 23.48 68.43
C LYS A 12 -12.14 21.96 68.29
N ALA A 13 -11.59 21.36 67.23
CA ALA A 13 -11.75 19.94 66.94
C ALA A 13 -10.81 19.06 67.79
N THR A 14 -11.33 17.96 68.33
CA THR A 14 -10.52 16.95 69.04
C THR A 14 -9.63 16.17 68.07
N HIS A 15 -8.46 15.69 68.53
CA HIS A 15 -7.50 14.96 67.69
C HIS A 15 -8.11 13.76 66.96
N GLU A 16 -9.09 13.08 67.57
CA GLU A 16 -9.78 11.94 66.96
C GLU A 16 -10.63 12.33 65.74
N GLN A 17 -11.32 13.48 65.78
CA GLN A 17 -12.20 13.96 64.71
C GLN A 17 -11.42 14.44 63.47
N LEU A 18 -10.18 14.89 63.68
CA LEU A 18 -9.30 15.38 62.63
C LEU A 18 -8.55 14.27 61.89
N THR A 19 -8.53 13.04 62.41
CA THR A 19 -7.71 11.94 61.84
C THR A 19 -8.09 11.59 60.39
N ALA A 20 -9.37 11.32 60.14
CA ALA A 20 -9.89 11.00 58.81
C ALA A 20 -9.70 12.13 57.79
N PRO A 21 -10.13 13.38 58.04
CA PRO A 21 -9.91 14.47 57.10
C PRO A 21 -8.45 14.84 56.92
N ALA A 22 -7.61 14.77 57.97
CA ALA A 22 -6.18 15.03 57.84
C ALA A 22 -5.49 13.98 56.96
N PHE A 23 -5.87 12.71 57.06
CA PHE A 23 -5.38 11.64 56.20
C PHE A 23 -5.74 11.89 54.72
N VAL A 24 -7.01 12.21 54.46
CA VAL A 24 -7.51 12.54 53.11
C VAL A 24 -6.78 13.75 52.54
N VAL A 25 -6.71 14.85 53.30
CA VAL A 25 -6.04 16.08 52.87
C VAL A 25 -4.55 15.85 52.63
N SER A 26 -3.87 15.07 53.48
CA SER A 26 -2.46 14.73 53.30
C SER A 26 -2.22 13.95 52.01
N LEU A 27 -3.02 12.91 51.76
CA LEU A 27 -2.90 12.08 50.56
C LEU A 27 -3.21 12.88 49.28
N VAL A 28 -4.29 13.67 49.29
CA VAL A 28 -4.66 14.57 48.18
C VAL A 28 -3.55 15.59 47.93
N THR A 29 -3.00 16.21 48.98
CA THR A 29 -1.92 17.19 48.86
C THR A 29 -0.66 16.56 48.29
N LEU A 30 -0.30 15.33 48.69
CA LEU A 30 0.83 14.60 48.15
C LEU A 30 0.65 14.31 46.65
N LEU A 31 -0.53 13.85 46.24
CA LEU A 31 -0.85 13.62 44.83
C LEU A 31 -0.87 14.91 44.00
N CYS A 32 -1.42 16.00 44.55
CA CYS A 32 -1.43 17.31 43.91
C CYS A 32 -0.02 17.91 43.78
N LEU A 33 0.84 17.73 44.79
CA LEU A 33 2.24 18.17 44.73
C LEU A 33 3.01 17.37 43.69
N TRP A 34 2.78 16.05 43.64
CA TRP A 34 3.36 15.19 42.63
C TRP A 34 2.91 15.58 41.21
N TYR A 35 1.61 15.83 41.00
CA TYR A 35 1.08 16.42 39.76
C TYR A 35 1.74 17.77 39.43
N GLY A 36 1.87 18.65 40.42
CA GLY A 36 2.49 19.97 40.27
C GLY A 36 3.92 19.86 39.75
N VAL A 37 4.74 18.98 40.34
CA VAL A 37 6.15 18.82 39.99
C VAL A 37 6.33 18.06 38.67
N ARG A 38 5.68 16.91 38.52
CA ARG A 38 5.93 16.01 37.38
C ARG A 38 5.14 16.35 36.13
N TYR A 39 3.91 16.84 36.27
CA TYR A 39 3.07 17.18 35.12
C TYR A 39 3.08 18.69 34.85
N PHE A 40 2.67 19.49 35.83
CA PHE A 40 2.41 20.91 35.61
C PHE A 40 3.69 21.70 35.29
N LEU A 41 4.74 21.59 36.12
CA LEU A 41 6.03 22.24 35.85
C LEU A 41 6.71 21.70 34.60
N TYR A 42 6.69 20.38 34.41
CA TYR A 42 7.29 19.75 33.22
C TYR A 42 6.59 20.17 31.92
N SER A 43 5.26 20.33 31.93
CA SER A 43 4.50 20.89 30.80
C SER A 43 4.95 22.31 30.44
N PHE A 44 5.47 23.08 31.39
CA PHE A 44 6.01 24.40 31.15
C PHE A 44 7.36 24.35 30.46
N VAL A 45 8.23 23.44 30.92
CA VAL A 45 9.52 23.16 30.29
C VAL A 45 9.33 22.68 28.86
N LEU A 46 8.43 21.71 28.64
CA LEU A 46 8.13 21.17 27.32
C LEU A 46 7.56 22.23 26.37
N SER A 47 6.56 23.00 26.83
CA SER A 47 5.99 24.10 26.05
C SER A 47 7.04 25.16 25.67
N ARG A 48 7.93 25.53 26.61
CA ARG A 48 9.05 26.44 26.32
C ARG A 48 10.03 25.85 25.31
N ARG A 49 10.31 24.55 25.41
CA ARG A 49 11.20 23.83 24.50
C ARG A 49 10.64 23.82 23.08
N ILE A 50 9.39 23.40 22.89
CA ILE A 50 8.72 23.40 21.58
C ILE A 50 8.69 24.83 21.00
N LYS A 51 8.37 25.83 21.83
CA LYS A 51 8.39 27.24 21.40
C LYS A 51 9.78 27.73 20.99
N ARG A 52 10.84 27.30 21.68
CA ARG A 52 12.23 27.63 21.32
C ARG A 52 12.61 27.01 19.99
N VAL A 53 12.36 25.71 19.82
CA VAL A 53 12.64 24.99 18.57
C VAL A 53 11.84 25.60 17.43
N SER A 54 10.55 25.90 17.60
CA SER A 54 9.74 26.59 16.59
C SER A 54 10.32 27.95 16.19
N LYS A 55 10.94 28.69 17.12
CA LYS A 55 11.65 29.95 16.80
C LYS A 55 12.94 29.70 16.00
N GLU A 56 13.71 28.69 16.37
CA GLU A 56 14.93 28.29 15.65
C GLU A 56 14.61 27.82 14.23
N VAL A 57 13.58 27.00 14.05
CA VAL A 57 13.05 26.57 12.74
C VAL A 57 12.63 27.76 11.88
N ARG A 58 11.92 28.74 12.45
CA ARG A 58 11.55 29.96 11.72
C ARG A 58 12.77 30.78 11.29
N ALA A 59 13.82 30.84 12.11
CA ALA A 59 15.06 31.54 11.76
C ALA A 59 15.80 30.85 10.59
N VAL A 60 15.68 29.52 10.46
CA VAL A 60 16.22 28.79 9.30
C VAL A 60 15.53 29.20 7.99
N GLY A 61 14.31 29.72 8.04
CA GLY A 61 13.60 30.24 6.85
C GLY A 61 14.33 31.37 6.12
N GLU A 62 15.17 32.14 6.83
CA GLU A 62 15.98 33.22 6.24
C GLU A 62 17.20 32.69 5.46
N LEU A 63 17.57 31.42 5.63
CA LEU A 63 18.66 30.80 4.89
C LEU A 63 18.24 30.42 3.46
N GLN A 64 19.22 30.34 2.57
CA GLN A 64 19.04 29.83 1.22
C GLN A 64 18.40 28.42 1.25
N PRO A 65 17.42 28.12 0.37
CA PRO A 65 16.69 26.85 0.37
C PRO A 65 17.58 25.60 0.44
N ALA A 66 18.69 25.57 -0.30
CA ALA A 66 19.66 24.48 -0.29
C ALA A 66 20.29 24.17 1.08
N LYS A 67 20.40 25.18 1.97
CA LYS A 67 21.04 25.03 3.28
C LYS A 67 20.04 24.74 4.41
N ARG A 68 18.73 24.85 4.14
CA ARG A 68 17.68 24.71 5.18
C ARG A 68 17.66 23.32 5.80
N ARG A 69 17.75 22.25 5.00
CA ARG A 69 17.77 20.87 5.48
C ARG A 69 18.92 20.62 6.45
N GLY A 70 20.14 21.01 6.09
CA GLY A 70 21.32 20.86 6.94
C GLY A 70 21.28 21.70 8.22
N ALA A 71 20.70 22.90 8.17
CA ALA A 71 20.51 23.74 9.35
C ALA A 71 19.46 23.15 10.32
N LEU A 72 18.38 22.57 9.81
CA LEU A 72 17.37 21.90 10.64
C LEU A 72 17.92 20.63 11.31
N GLU A 73 18.79 19.87 10.63
CA GLU A 73 19.48 18.72 11.24
C GLU A 73 20.23 19.12 12.52
N GLN A 74 20.88 20.29 12.52
CA GLN A 74 21.56 20.82 13.71
C GLN A 74 20.58 21.24 14.81
N VAL A 75 19.42 21.80 14.44
CA VAL A 75 18.38 22.21 15.40
C VAL A 75 17.77 20.97 16.09
N PHE A 76 17.53 19.89 15.35
CA PHE A 76 16.86 18.69 15.84
C PHE A 76 17.81 17.59 16.35
N GLN A 77 19.12 17.79 16.32
CA GLN A 77 20.12 16.80 16.75
C GLN A 77 19.95 16.28 18.19
N LYS A 78 19.20 17.00 19.04
CA LYS A 78 19.01 16.63 20.46
C LYS A 78 17.72 15.81 20.68
N PRO A 79 17.78 14.66 21.39
CA PRO A 79 16.59 13.88 21.73
C PRO A 79 15.64 14.69 22.63
N PRO A 80 14.30 14.56 22.51
CA PRO A 80 13.57 13.47 21.85
C PRO A 80 13.12 13.75 20.41
N LEU A 81 13.33 14.94 19.86
CA LEU A 81 12.82 15.32 18.53
C LEU A 81 13.69 14.82 17.37
N GLN A 82 14.89 14.33 17.66
CA GLN A 82 15.85 13.85 16.68
C GLN A 82 15.28 12.76 15.78
N HIS A 83 14.63 11.75 16.37
CA HIS A 83 14.09 10.63 15.60
C HIS A 83 12.96 11.07 14.66
N ALA A 84 12.03 11.90 15.16
CA ALA A 84 10.95 12.46 14.34
C ALA A 84 11.48 13.33 13.20
N TRP A 85 12.58 14.06 13.43
CA TRP A 85 13.24 14.82 12.38
C TRP A 85 13.92 13.92 11.35
N GLN A 86 14.63 12.87 11.77
CA GLN A 86 15.29 11.93 10.85
C GLN A 86 14.28 11.27 9.91
N GLU A 87 13.17 10.75 10.44
CA GLU A 87 12.11 10.15 9.62
C GLU A 87 11.49 11.17 8.66
N TYR A 88 11.22 12.40 9.13
CA TYR A 88 10.73 13.47 8.25
C TYR A 88 11.76 13.84 7.17
N ALA A 89 13.04 13.94 7.53
CA ALA A 89 14.13 14.32 6.64
C ALA A 89 14.38 13.27 5.54
N GLU A 90 14.04 12.01 5.77
CA GLU A 90 14.04 10.95 4.73
C GLU A 90 12.97 11.19 3.66
N THR A 91 11.85 11.85 4.02
CA THR A 91 10.80 12.19 3.06
C THR A 91 11.10 13.44 2.22
N LEU A 92 12.15 14.19 2.57
CA LEU A 92 12.53 15.37 1.83
C LEU A 92 13.22 14.98 0.52
N HIS A 93 12.68 15.48 -0.59
CA HIS A 93 13.23 15.25 -1.92
C HIS A 93 14.14 16.39 -2.34
N ASP A 94 15.38 16.07 -2.68
CA ASP A 94 16.40 17.04 -3.09
C ASP A 94 16.33 17.31 -4.60
N GLN A 95 16.22 18.59 -4.97
CA GLN A 95 16.28 19.04 -6.36
C GLN A 95 17.65 19.67 -6.63
N PHE A 96 18.29 19.22 -7.71
CA PHE A 96 19.62 19.67 -8.12
C PHE A 96 19.53 20.47 -9.43
N GLU A 97 20.32 21.52 -9.53
CA GLU A 97 20.54 22.28 -10.76
C GLU A 97 21.99 22.06 -11.22
N VAL A 98 22.20 21.93 -12.53
CA VAL A 98 23.55 21.80 -13.10
C VAL A 98 24.02 23.19 -13.49
N ARG A 99 25.01 23.71 -12.75
CA ARG A 99 25.63 25.01 -13.01
C ARG A 99 27.13 24.81 -13.19
N ASP A 100 27.68 25.31 -14.29
CA ASP A 100 29.09 25.15 -14.67
C ASP A 100 29.58 23.68 -14.71
N GLY A 101 28.68 22.75 -15.05
CA GLY A 101 28.99 21.31 -15.13
C GLY A 101 28.96 20.57 -13.79
N GLU A 102 28.75 21.27 -12.67
CA GLU A 102 28.58 20.66 -11.35
C GLU A 102 27.11 20.60 -10.92
N ARG A 103 26.73 19.48 -10.30
CA ARG A 103 25.40 19.31 -9.68
C ARG A 103 25.37 20.01 -8.34
N GLN A 104 24.67 21.14 -8.26
CA GLN A 104 24.46 21.88 -7.00
C GLN A 104 23.03 21.67 -6.50
N LEU A 105 22.86 21.48 -5.19
CA LEU A 105 21.54 21.37 -4.56
C LEU A 105 20.85 22.74 -4.64
N LEU A 106 19.69 22.79 -5.29
CA LEU A 106 18.89 24.00 -5.44
C LEU A 106 18.00 24.21 -4.21
N ARG A 107 17.21 23.18 -3.88
CA ARG A 107 16.26 23.16 -2.77
C ARG A 107 15.84 21.74 -2.43
N SER A 108 15.44 21.52 -1.19
CA SER A 108 14.70 20.31 -0.78
C SER A 108 13.20 20.61 -0.76
N ARG A 109 12.36 19.63 -1.07
CA ARG A 109 10.89 19.75 -1.06
C ARG A 109 10.26 18.67 -0.21
N ALA A 110 9.10 18.97 0.36
CA ALA A 110 8.38 18.04 1.22
C ALA A 110 7.46 17.14 0.38
N THR A 111 7.58 15.83 0.54
CA THR A 111 6.65 14.84 -0.04
C THR A 111 5.54 14.44 0.94
N ALA A 112 5.74 14.68 2.23
CA ALA A 112 4.78 14.45 3.31
C ALA A 112 4.75 15.63 4.28
N GLY A 113 3.63 15.84 4.97
CA GLY A 113 3.50 16.90 5.99
C GLY A 113 4.13 16.53 7.32
N ALA A 114 4.80 17.47 7.97
CA ALA A 114 5.54 17.29 9.23
C ALA A 114 4.66 16.78 10.38
N GLY A 115 3.37 17.09 10.37
CA GLY A 115 2.41 16.62 11.38
C GLY A 115 2.30 15.09 11.51
N HIS A 116 2.70 14.32 10.50
CA HIS A 116 2.71 12.84 10.55
C HIS A 116 3.84 12.30 11.42
N PHE A 117 4.96 13.01 11.50
CA PHE A 117 6.16 12.59 12.23
C PHE A 117 6.21 13.26 13.61
N PHE A 118 5.86 14.54 13.67
CA PHE A 118 5.76 15.31 14.91
C PHE A 118 4.36 15.21 15.52
N THR A 119 3.98 13.99 15.92
CA THR A 119 2.64 13.73 16.45
C THR A 119 2.44 14.26 17.87
N SER A 120 1.18 14.49 18.26
CA SER A 120 0.83 14.85 19.63
C SER A 120 1.28 13.78 20.63
N GLN A 121 1.23 12.51 20.23
CA GLN A 121 1.58 11.37 21.06
C GLN A 121 3.08 11.34 21.39
N THR A 122 3.95 11.48 20.39
CA THR A 122 5.40 11.39 20.58
C THR A 122 5.98 12.66 21.19
N VAL A 123 5.51 13.83 20.77
CA VAL A 123 6.09 15.12 21.17
C VAL A 123 5.52 15.65 22.49
N VAL A 124 4.25 15.38 22.79
CA VAL A 124 3.54 15.99 23.94
C VAL A 124 3.11 14.95 24.97
N GLU A 125 2.40 13.90 24.56
CA GLU A 125 1.73 12.99 25.51
C GLU A 125 2.69 12.02 26.19
N THR A 126 3.60 11.41 25.44
CA THR A 126 4.59 10.46 25.98
C THR A 126 5.53 11.11 27.00
N PRO A 127 6.13 12.30 26.72
CA PRO A 127 6.98 12.97 27.70
C PRO A 127 6.24 13.44 28.95
N LEU A 128 4.93 13.75 28.84
CA LEU A 128 4.11 14.20 29.96
C LEU A 128 3.44 13.05 30.73
N GLY A 129 3.43 11.83 30.18
CA GLY A 129 2.71 10.70 30.76
C GLY A 129 1.21 10.98 30.93
N THR A 130 0.58 11.62 29.95
CA THR A 130 -0.80 12.15 30.04
C THR A 130 -1.81 11.08 30.46
N GLU A 131 -1.60 9.83 30.07
CA GLU A 131 -2.52 8.72 30.34
C GLU A 131 -2.82 8.54 31.82
N PHE A 132 -1.80 8.55 32.68
CA PHE A 132 -2.00 8.45 34.12
C PHE A 132 -2.80 9.65 34.66
N TYR A 133 -2.45 10.85 34.23
CA TYR A 133 -3.06 12.08 34.75
C TYR A 133 -4.48 12.32 34.26
N LYS A 134 -4.92 11.66 33.17
CA LYS A 134 -6.34 11.61 32.77
C LYS A 134 -7.21 10.97 33.85
N HIS A 135 -6.66 10.01 34.62
CA HIS A 135 -7.38 9.31 35.68
C HIS A 135 -7.21 9.94 37.07
N LEU A 136 -6.19 10.79 37.26
CA LEU A 136 -5.90 11.43 38.55
C LEU A 136 -7.12 12.17 39.16
N PRO A 137 -7.93 12.95 38.41
CA PRO A 137 -9.13 13.56 38.96
C PRO A 137 -10.11 12.55 39.57
N GLY A 138 -10.28 11.38 38.94
CA GLY A 138 -11.13 10.30 39.45
C GLY A 138 -10.55 9.63 40.69
N ILE A 139 -9.21 9.49 40.77
CA ILE A 139 -8.53 8.99 41.96
C ILE A 139 -8.74 9.95 43.13
N LEU A 140 -8.61 11.26 42.90
CA LEU A 140 -8.85 12.27 43.93
C LEU A 140 -10.30 12.25 44.43
N THR A 141 -11.29 12.25 43.54
CA THR A 141 -12.70 12.15 43.98
C THR A 141 -12.97 10.84 44.73
N GLY A 142 -12.40 9.72 44.29
CA GLY A 142 -12.48 8.44 44.98
C GLY A 142 -11.91 8.48 46.39
N ILE A 143 -10.73 9.08 46.58
CA ILE A 143 -10.12 9.29 47.91
C ILE A 143 -11.04 10.14 48.80
N GLY A 144 -11.69 11.16 48.25
CA GLY A 144 -12.66 11.99 48.97
C GLY A 144 -13.87 11.19 49.46
N ILE A 145 -14.46 10.37 48.58
CA ILE A 145 -15.60 9.50 48.90
C ILE A 145 -15.21 8.48 49.99
N VAL A 146 -14.08 7.78 49.81
CA VAL A 146 -13.57 6.81 50.80
C VAL A 146 -13.30 7.49 52.14
N GLY A 147 -12.76 8.71 52.11
CA GLY A 147 -12.54 9.54 53.29
C GLY A 147 -13.81 9.85 54.07
N THR A 148 -14.90 10.22 53.37
CA THR A 148 -16.19 10.45 54.00
C THR A 148 -16.75 9.17 54.62
N PHE A 149 -16.71 8.04 53.91
CA PHE A 149 -17.15 6.75 54.48
C PHE A 149 -16.33 6.32 55.70
N PHE A 150 -15.01 6.54 55.67
CA PHE A 150 -14.14 6.24 56.79
C PHE A 150 -14.45 7.13 58.00
N GLY A 151 -14.69 8.42 57.80
CA GLY A 151 -15.11 9.34 58.87
C GLY A 151 -16.47 8.99 59.47
N LEU A 152 -17.44 8.57 58.64
CA LEU A 152 -18.72 8.04 59.12
C LEU A 152 -18.56 6.77 59.95
N MET A 153 -17.69 5.86 59.52
CA MET A 153 -17.40 4.62 60.24
C MET A 153 -16.79 4.90 61.62
N LEU A 154 -15.85 5.84 61.72
CA LEU A 154 -15.26 6.27 63.01
C LEU A 154 -16.29 6.95 63.92
N GLY A 155 -17.16 7.81 63.36
CA GLY A 155 -18.22 8.45 64.15
C GLY A 155 -19.23 7.46 64.73
N LEU A 156 -19.60 6.42 63.96
CA LEU A 156 -20.51 5.37 64.40
C LEU A 156 -19.90 4.44 65.48
N GLN A 157 -18.57 4.29 65.53
CA GLN A 157 -17.92 3.52 66.59
C GLN A 157 -18.09 4.13 67.98
N HIS A 158 -18.30 5.45 68.06
CA HIS A 158 -18.47 6.18 69.32
C HIS A 158 -19.95 6.34 69.72
N PHE A 159 -20.88 5.74 68.97
CA PHE A 159 -22.31 5.81 69.26
C PHE A 159 -22.69 4.89 70.43
N ASN A 160 -23.25 5.45 71.51
CA ASN A 160 -23.65 4.69 72.70
C ASN A 160 -25.13 4.93 73.04
N PRO A 161 -26.02 3.93 72.84
CA PRO A 161 -27.45 4.06 73.06
C PRO A 161 -27.90 3.87 74.53
N GLY A 162 -27.00 4.01 75.51
CA GLY A 162 -27.26 3.66 76.91
C GLY A 162 -28.33 4.49 77.63
N THR A 163 -28.31 5.83 77.51
CA THR A 163 -29.27 6.74 78.18
C THR A 163 -29.67 7.90 77.26
N PRO A 164 -30.84 8.56 77.46
CA PRO A 164 -31.29 9.68 76.62
C PRO A 164 -30.28 10.83 76.53
N GLU A 165 -29.57 11.12 77.62
CA GLU A 165 -28.52 12.14 77.67
C GLU A 165 -27.27 11.71 76.91
N GLN A 166 -26.87 10.43 76.99
CA GLN A 166 -25.75 9.88 76.24
C GLN A 166 -26.04 9.78 74.73
N VAL A 167 -27.30 9.50 74.36
CA VAL A 167 -27.73 9.51 72.95
C VAL A 167 -27.56 10.91 72.37
N ASN A 168 -28.05 11.96 73.03
CA ASN A 168 -27.89 13.33 72.54
C ASN A 168 -26.42 13.75 72.40
N ALA A 169 -25.56 13.39 73.37
CA ALA A 169 -24.13 13.67 73.31
C ALA A 169 -23.43 12.89 72.18
N SER A 170 -23.80 11.61 71.97
CA SER A 170 -23.25 10.78 70.90
C SER A 170 -23.71 11.24 69.51
N VAL A 171 -24.93 11.77 69.38
CA VAL A 171 -25.43 12.35 68.13
C VAL A 171 -24.73 13.66 67.80
N ASP A 172 -24.51 14.55 68.78
CA ASP A 172 -23.74 15.79 68.56
C ASP A 172 -22.29 15.50 68.11
N GLN A 173 -21.66 14.49 68.72
CA GLN A 173 -20.33 14.02 68.34
C GLN A 173 -20.32 13.41 66.93
N LEU A 174 -21.29 12.54 66.61
CA LEU A 174 -21.45 11.95 65.29
C LEU A 174 -21.62 13.03 64.21
N LEU A 175 -22.47 14.04 64.45
CA LEU A 175 -22.71 15.13 63.50
C LEU A 175 -21.44 15.96 63.25
N LYS A 176 -20.61 16.17 64.27
CA LYS A 176 -19.30 16.82 64.11
C LYS A 176 -18.34 15.96 63.28
N ASP A 177 -18.24 14.67 63.56
CA ASP A 177 -17.37 13.73 62.82
C ASP A 177 -17.77 13.64 61.33
N VAL A 178 -19.08 13.58 61.07
CA VAL A 178 -19.65 13.61 59.73
C VAL A 178 -19.27 14.92 59.02
N LEU A 179 -19.44 16.07 59.68
CA LEU A 179 -19.13 17.39 59.12
C LEU A 179 -17.65 17.52 58.72
N PHE A 180 -16.73 17.08 59.59
CA PHE A 180 -15.29 17.09 59.28
C PHE A 180 -14.93 16.11 58.15
N ALA A 181 -15.58 14.95 58.06
CA ALA A 181 -15.39 14.00 56.97
C ALA A 181 -15.88 14.55 55.61
N PHE A 182 -16.96 15.34 55.59
CA PHE A 182 -17.43 16.05 54.40
C PHE A 182 -16.46 17.12 53.93
N LEU A 183 -15.80 17.83 54.86
CA LEU A 183 -14.78 18.81 54.52
C LEU A 183 -13.59 18.19 53.77
N GLY A 184 -13.09 17.02 54.23
CA GLY A 184 -12.02 16.31 53.53
C GLY A 184 -12.40 15.96 52.08
N SER A 185 -13.65 15.54 51.85
CA SER A 185 -14.17 15.25 50.51
C SER A 185 -14.36 16.51 49.66
N PHE A 186 -14.85 17.60 50.24
CA PHE A 186 -14.92 18.91 49.57
C PHE A 186 -13.54 19.36 49.07
N PHE A 187 -12.50 19.23 49.89
CA PHE A 187 -11.13 19.53 49.49
C PHE A 187 -10.67 18.65 48.32
N SER A 188 -10.99 17.35 48.36
CA SER A 188 -10.61 16.42 47.29
C SER A 188 -11.33 16.68 45.96
N ILE A 189 -12.62 16.99 46.01
CA ILE A 189 -13.42 17.36 44.83
C ILE A 189 -12.89 18.68 44.25
N PHE A 190 -12.63 19.68 45.09
CA PHE A 190 -12.05 20.94 44.66
C PHE A 190 -10.67 20.73 43.99
N ALA A 191 -9.80 19.93 44.61
CA ALA A 191 -8.51 19.57 44.05
C ALA A 191 -8.63 18.83 42.70
N SER A 192 -9.59 17.90 42.57
CA SER A 192 -9.87 17.18 41.32
C SER A 192 -10.28 18.11 40.18
N ILE A 193 -11.18 19.07 40.46
CA ILE A 193 -11.59 20.08 39.48
C ILE A 193 -10.40 20.96 39.08
N ALA A 194 -9.62 21.42 40.07
CA ALA A 194 -8.44 22.25 39.81
C ALA A 194 -7.40 21.52 38.94
N VAL A 195 -7.11 20.25 39.24
CA VAL A 195 -6.20 19.41 38.44
C VAL A 195 -6.74 19.23 37.02
N THR A 196 -8.04 18.97 36.85
CA THR A 196 -8.64 18.80 35.51
C THR A 196 -8.55 20.06 34.66
N LEU A 197 -8.90 21.22 35.22
CA LEU A 197 -8.85 22.50 34.52
C LEU A 197 -7.41 22.87 34.13
N THR A 198 -6.48 22.70 35.06
CA THR A 198 -5.06 23.01 34.81
C THR A 198 -4.43 22.03 33.82
N GLU A 199 -4.78 20.75 33.88
CA GLU A 199 -4.33 19.71 32.95
C GLU A 199 -4.76 20.04 31.51
N LYS A 200 -6.06 20.21 31.28
CA LYS A 200 -6.61 20.54 29.95
C LYS A 200 -6.04 21.84 29.40
N TRP A 201 -5.93 22.88 30.24
CA TRP A 201 -5.35 24.16 29.82
C TRP A 201 -3.88 24.05 29.41
N ARG A 202 -3.07 23.32 30.19
CA ARG A 202 -1.64 23.13 29.89
C ARG A 202 -1.42 22.24 28.67
N LEU A 203 -2.18 21.16 28.54
CA LEU A 203 -2.10 20.24 27.41
C LEU A 203 -2.47 20.96 26.10
N GLY A 204 -3.58 21.71 26.10
CA GLY A 204 -3.99 22.52 24.94
C GLY A 204 -2.95 23.55 24.52
N ARG A 205 -2.23 24.17 25.47
CA ARG A 205 -1.10 25.05 25.14
C ARG A 205 0.06 24.31 24.49
N CYS A 206 0.37 23.09 24.93
CA CYS A 206 1.43 22.29 24.31
C CYS A 206 1.06 21.91 22.87
N TYR A 207 -0.18 21.48 22.62
CA TYR A 207 -0.66 21.20 21.27
C TYR A 207 -0.62 22.41 20.35
N LYS A 208 -1.05 23.60 20.84
CA LYS A 208 -0.94 24.84 20.05
C LYS A 208 0.51 25.22 19.71
N HIS A 209 1.47 24.87 20.56
CA HIS A 209 2.88 25.08 20.27
C HIS A 209 3.44 24.04 19.30
N LEU A 210 2.97 22.79 19.38
CA LEU A 210 3.30 21.73 18.44
C LEU A 210 2.80 22.06 17.03
N GLU A 211 1.55 22.50 16.91
CA GLU A 211 0.96 22.93 15.64
C GLU A 211 1.76 24.07 15.00
N LYS A 212 2.19 25.07 15.80
CA LYS A 212 3.07 26.14 15.31
C LYS A 212 4.47 25.68 14.93
N LEU A 213 4.95 24.58 15.51
CA LEU A 213 6.21 23.96 15.12
C LEU A 213 6.04 23.24 13.78
N THR A 214 5.01 22.41 13.63
CA THR A 214 4.75 21.68 12.39
C THR A 214 4.47 22.63 11.23
N GLU A 215 3.65 23.66 11.44
CA GLU A 215 3.40 24.72 10.44
C GLU A 215 4.69 25.46 10.06
N ALA A 216 5.58 25.71 11.03
CA ALA A 216 6.87 26.33 10.76
C ALA A 216 7.82 25.42 9.98
N ILE A 217 7.74 24.09 10.15
CA ILE A 217 8.54 23.13 9.38
C ILE A 217 7.97 23.01 7.96
N ASP A 218 6.67 22.81 7.83
CA ASP A 218 5.98 22.68 6.54
C ASP A 218 6.15 23.96 5.70
N GLY A 219 6.13 25.14 6.33
CA GLY A 219 6.37 26.41 5.64
C GLY A 219 7.79 26.60 5.09
N LEU A 220 8.76 25.76 5.43
CA LEU A 220 10.14 25.86 4.92
C LEU A 220 10.34 25.16 3.57
N PHE A 221 9.46 24.22 3.24
CA PHE A 221 9.58 23.32 2.10
C PHE A 221 8.32 23.38 1.24
N ASP A 222 8.47 23.66 -0.04
CA ASP A 222 7.33 23.60 -0.97
C ASP A 222 6.80 22.16 -1.06
N SER A 223 5.48 22.01 -1.03
CA SER A 223 4.79 20.74 -1.30
C SER A 223 4.64 20.47 -2.80
N GLY A 224 4.40 19.23 -3.20
CA GLY A 224 3.96 18.90 -4.55
C GLY A 224 5.08 18.52 -5.52
N VAL A 225 5.91 17.58 -5.11
CA VAL A 225 7.01 17.05 -5.94
C VAL A 225 6.48 16.30 -7.18
N GLY A 226 5.38 15.56 -7.04
CA GLY A 226 4.88 14.66 -8.10
C GLY A 226 4.31 15.37 -9.33
N GLU A 227 3.56 16.46 -9.17
CA GLU A 227 2.86 17.12 -10.29
C GLU A 227 3.82 17.79 -11.26
N GLU A 228 4.88 18.42 -10.76
CA GLU A 228 5.89 19.07 -11.59
C GLU A 228 6.77 18.03 -12.31
N TYR A 229 7.13 16.92 -11.65
CA TYR A 229 7.81 15.81 -12.33
C TYR A 229 6.94 15.16 -13.40
N LEU A 230 5.64 15.01 -13.13
CA LEU A 230 4.70 14.51 -14.15
C LEU A 230 4.59 15.50 -15.31
N ALA A 231 4.53 16.80 -15.04
CA ALA A 231 4.52 17.83 -16.08
C ALA A 231 5.82 17.84 -16.89
N GLU A 232 6.99 17.74 -16.25
CA GLU A 232 8.30 17.67 -16.91
C GLU A 232 8.44 16.36 -17.71
N LEU A 233 7.95 15.23 -17.17
CA LEU A 233 7.94 13.96 -17.87
C LEU A 233 7.05 14.04 -19.12
N VAL A 234 5.84 14.59 -19.00
CA VAL A 234 4.92 14.82 -20.12
C VAL A 234 5.56 15.76 -21.14
N LYS A 235 6.23 16.84 -20.69
CA LYS A 235 6.94 17.77 -21.56
C LYS A 235 8.09 17.09 -22.30
N SER A 236 8.95 16.35 -21.61
CA SER A 236 10.07 15.62 -22.23
C SER A 236 9.57 14.53 -23.19
N SER A 237 8.44 13.88 -22.87
CA SER A 237 7.78 12.92 -23.75
C SER A 237 7.23 13.59 -25.01
N ASN A 238 6.63 14.77 -24.87
CA ASN A 238 6.16 15.56 -26.00
C ASN A 238 7.32 16.06 -26.88
N GLU A 239 8.41 16.56 -26.27
CA GLU A 239 9.64 16.95 -26.96
C GLU A 239 10.29 15.75 -27.68
N SER A 240 10.37 14.59 -27.03
CA SER A 240 10.87 13.35 -27.63
C SER A 240 10.00 12.88 -28.80
N SER A 241 8.68 13.03 -28.71
CA SER A 241 7.76 12.76 -29.82
C SER A 241 8.01 13.69 -31.01
N ILE A 242 8.26 14.97 -30.76
CA ILE A 242 8.64 15.95 -31.80
C ILE A 242 9.99 15.57 -32.43
N GLN A 243 11.01 15.28 -31.62
CA GLN A 243 12.31 14.83 -32.12
C GLN A 243 12.20 13.52 -32.93
N THR A 244 11.35 12.59 -32.50
CA THR A 244 11.11 11.33 -33.22
C THR A 244 10.47 11.58 -34.57
N ARG A 245 9.52 12.53 -34.67
CA ARG A 245 8.95 12.96 -35.96
C ARG A 245 10.00 13.62 -36.85
N GLN A 246 10.85 14.49 -36.30
CA GLN A 246 11.94 15.12 -37.06
C GLN A 246 12.96 14.09 -37.55
N LEU A 247 13.33 13.12 -36.71
CA LEU A 247 14.17 11.98 -37.11
C LEU A 247 13.51 11.19 -38.23
N LYS A 248 12.21 10.89 -38.13
CA LYS A 248 11.47 10.20 -39.17
C LYS A 248 11.51 10.97 -40.50
N ASP A 249 11.26 12.27 -40.46
CA ASP A 249 11.20 13.10 -41.67
C ASP A 249 12.59 13.30 -42.29
N SER A 250 13.63 13.50 -41.48
CA SER A 250 15.03 13.54 -41.94
C SER A 250 15.43 12.20 -42.56
N LEU A 251 15.14 11.09 -41.89
CA LEU A 251 15.51 9.75 -42.34
C LEU A 251 14.77 9.37 -43.62
N VAL A 252 13.49 9.74 -43.77
CA VAL A 252 12.74 9.56 -45.02
C VAL A 252 13.31 10.41 -46.16
N THR A 253 13.74 11.64 -45.86
CA THR A 253 14.34 12.55 -46.85
C THR A 253 15.71 12.05 -47.30
N ASP A 254 16.59 11.70 -46.36
CA ASP A 254 17.93 11.18 -46.61
C ASP A 254 17.88 9.86 -47.37
N LEU A 255 16.92 8.97 -47.02
CA LEU A 255 16.77 7.67 -47.67
C LEU A 255 16.19 7.83 -49.09
N ARG A 256 15.30 8.81 -49.32
CA ARG A 256 14.84 9.18 -50.67
C ARG A 256 15.97 9.74 -51.51
N GLU A 257 16.80 10.62 -50.96
CA GLU A 257 17.93 11.23 -51.66
C GLU A 257 19.02 10.19 -51.97
N MET A 258 19.31 9.28 -51.03
CA MET A 258 20.23 8.17 -51.27
C MET A 258 19.71 7.22 -52.36
N LEU A 259 18.42 6.88 -52.34
CA LEU A 259 17.80 6.05 -53.38
C LEU A 259 17.79 6.74 -54.75
N GLN A 260 17.52 8.05 -54.81
CA GLN A 260 17.62 8.81 -56.06
C GLN A 260 19.06 8.84 -56.58
N ASN A 261 20.04 9.12 -55.72
CA ASN A 261 21.45 9.10 -56.11
C ASN A 261 21.92 7.71 -56.55
N LEU A 262 21.43 6.64 -55.92
CA LEU A 262 21.75 5.26 -56.31
C LEU A 262 21.16 4.92 -57.69
N VAL A 263 19.91 5.29 -57.94
CA VAL A 263 19.23 5.09 -59.23
C VAL A 263 19.90 5.91 -60.33
N ASP A 264 20.23 7.18 -60.07
CA ASP A 264 20.92 8.03 -61.04
C ASP A 264 22.33 7.51 -61.35
N THR A 265 23.05 7.02 -60.34
CA THR A 265 24.38 6.42 -60.52
C THR A 265 24.27 5.12 -61.33
N GLN A 266 23.31 4.25 -61.01
CA GLN A 266 23.07 2.99 -61.72
C GLN A 266 22.63 3.21 -63.17
N VAL A 267 21.78 4.20 -63.45
CA VAL A 267 21.37 4.58 -64.81
C VAL A 267 22.57 5.15 -65.58
N ARG A 268 23.41 5.96 -64.94
CA ARG A 268 24.60 6.55 -65.58
C ARG A 268 25.70 5.52 -65.87
N GLU A 269 25.87 4.54 -64.99
CA GLU A 269 26.76 3.39 -65.23
C GLU A 269 26.19 2.44 -66.29
N SER A 270 24.88 2.19 -66.29
CA SER A 270 24.18 1.42 -67.33
C SER A 270 24.29 2.06 -68.71
N LEU A 271 24.17 3.40 -68.81
CA LEU A 271 24.37 4.13 -70.06
C LEU A 271 25.82 4.06 -70.54
N LYS A 272 26.82 4.13 -69.64
CA LYS A 272 28.23 3.89 -70.01
C LYS A 272 28.46 2.46 -70.47
N LEU A 273 27.80 1.48 -69.84
CA LEU A 273 27.85 0.08 -70.27
C LEU A 273 27.26 -0.06 -71.68
N ALA A 274 26.11 0.58 -71.95
CA ALA A 274 25.44 0.59 -73.25
C ALA A 274 26.27 1.26 -74.35
N ASP A 275 27.01 2.32 -74.03
CA ASP A 275 27.93 3.00 -74.97
C ASP A 275 29.15 2.11 -75.28
N THR A 276 29.69 1.42 -74.26
CA THR A 276 30.82 0.50 -74.40
C THR A 276 30.43 -0.76 -75.19
N LEU A 277 29.23 -1.28 -74.95
CA LEU A 277 28.62 -2.36 -75.73
C LEU A 277 28.37 -1.92 -77.18
N SER A 278 27.81 -0.73 -77.40
CA SER A 278 27.58 -0.17 -78.75
C SER A 278 28.87 -0.04 -79.57
N ALA A 279 29.95 0.42 -78.94
CA ALA A 279 31.26 0.51 -79.58
C ALA A 279 31.83 -0.88 -79.93
N SER A 280 31.71 -1.86 -79.01
CA SER A 280 32.15 -3.23 -79.22
C SER A 280 31.33 -3.99 -80.28
N TYR A 281 30.03 -3.71 -80.38
CA TYR A 281 29.13 -4.30 -81.38
C TYR A 281 29.42 -3.78 -82.80
N ARG A 282 29.82 -2.52 -82.93
CA ARG A 282 30.13 -1.93 -84.23
C ARG A 282 31.45 -2.44 -84.80
N ASP A 283 32.45 -2.67 -83.95
CA ASP A 283 33.76 -3.23 -84.34
C ASP A 283 33.67 -4.74 -84.64
N SER A 284 32.92 -5.49 -83.80
CA SER A 284 32.69 -6.93 -84.02
C SER A 284 31.74 -7.21 -85.19
N GLY A 285 30.74 -6.36 -85.43
CA GLY A 285 29.78 -6.50 -86.53
C GLY A 285 30.40 -6.34 -87.91
N GLN A 286 31.47 -5.54 -88.04
CA GLN A 286 32.17 -5.35 -89.31
C GLN A 286 33.04 -6.57 -89.66
N VAL A 287 33.72 -7.16 -88.68
CA VAL A 287 34.51 -8.40 -88.84
C VAL A 287 33.61 -9.62 -89.07
N LEU A 288 32.46 -9.71 -88.38
CA LEU A 288 31.45 -10.73 -88.61
C LEU A 288 30.82 -10.62 -90.00
N ALA A 289 30.51 -9.42 -90.50
CA ALA A 289 29.91 -9.24 -91.82
C ALA A 289 30.86 -9.66 -92.97
N GLU A 290 32.15 -9.37 -92.86
CA GLU A 290 33.17 -9.74 -93.87
C GLU A 290 33.47 -11.26 -93.86
N GLN A 291 33.56 -11.87 -92.67
CA GLN A 291 33.82 -13.31 -92.54
C GLN A 291 32.58 -14.18 -92.84
N ILE A 292 31.39 -13.75 -92.43
CA ILE A 292 30.14 -14.45 -92.73
C ILE A 292 29.76 -14.27 -94.21
N GLY A 293 29.95 -13.07 -94.78
CA GLY A 293 29.69 -12.81 -96.20
C GLY A 293 30.48 -13.72 -97.14
N GLY A 294 31.79 -13.87 -96.91
CA GLY A 294 32.64 -14.76 -97.70
C GLY A 294 32.36 -16.26 -97.48
N ALA A 295 32.03 -16.66 -96.25
CA ALA A 295 31.72 -18.06 -95.92
C ALA A 295 30.32 -18.50 -96.41
N ILE A 296 29.33 -17.60 -96.40
CA ILE A 296 27.99 -17.85 -96.93
C ILE A 296 28.01 -17.89 -98.46
N GLU A 297 28.70 -16.97 -99.13
CA GLU A 297 28.81 -16.99 -100.60
C GLU A 297 29.51 -18.27 -101.11
N SER A 298 30.55 -18.73 -100.41
CA SER A 298 31.28 -19.94 -100.79
C SER A 298 30.58 -21.25 -100.40
N SER A 299 29.80 -21.30 -99.32
CA SER A 299 29.22 -22.56 -98.81
C SER A 299 27.76 -22.76 -99.17
N LEU A 300 26.98 -21.70 -99.39
CA LEU A 300 25.54 -21.79 -99.65
C LEU A 300 25.16 -21.60 -101.12
N LYS A 301 26.00 -20.97 -101.94
CA LYS A 301 25.70 -20.72 -103.36
C LYS A 301 25.52 -22.02 -104.18
N ALA A 302 26.45 -22.96 -104.05
CA ALA A 302 26.39 -24.23 -104.78
C ALA A 302 25.21 -25.14 -104.33
N PRO A 303 24.93 -25.29 -103.01
CA PRO A 303 23.73 -25.99 -102.55
C PRO A 303 22.42 -25.29 -102.94
N LEU A 304 22.36 -23.95 -102.92
CA LEU A 304 21.16 -23.20 -103.31
C LEU A 304 20.88 -23.25 -104.81
N GLU A 305 21.91 -23.26 -105.67
CA GLU A 305 21.75 -23.50 -107.12
C GLU A 305 21.27 -24.93 -107.41
N GLN A 306 21.72 -25.92 -106.64
CA GLN A 306 21.23 -27.30 -106.72
C GLN A 306 19.81 -27.46 -106.20
N ILE A 307 19.44 -26.78 -105.11
CA ILE A 307 18.07 -26.74 -104.58
C ILE A 307 17.15 -26.01 -105.55
N ALA A 308 17.58 -24.92 -106.18
CA ALA A 308 16.81 -24.24 -107.22
C ALA A 308 16.56 -25.14 -108.44
N GLY A 309 17.57 -25.93 -108.85
CA GLY A 309 17.41 -26.97 -109.89
C GLY A 309 16.45 -28.10 -109.49
N ALA A 310 16.51 -28.56 -108.24
CA ALA A 310 15.64 -29.60 -107.70
C ALA A 310 14.19 -29.11 -107.51
N VAL A 311 13.99 -27.86 -107.08
CA VAL A 311 12.67 -27.24 -106.91
C VAL A 311 12.03 -26.94 -108.27
N GLN A 312 12.80 -26.57 -109.29
CA GLN A 312 12.29 -26.42 -110.67
C GLN A 312 11.80 -27.76 -111.26
N SER A 313 12.39 -28.89 -110.85
CA SER A 313 11.93 -30.24 -111.24
C SER A 313 10.82 -30.82 -110.34
N ALA A 314 10.72 -30.38 -109.08
CA ALA A 314 9.73 -30.88 -108.11
C ALA A 314 8.48 -30.01 -107.97
N SER A 315 8.43 -28.81 -108.57
CA SER A 315 7.28 -27.88 -108.53
C SER A 315 6.06 -28.33 -109.38
N GLY A 316 5.91 -29.63 -109.58
CA GLY A 316 4.76 -30.24 -110.24
C GLY A 316 3.65 -30.65 -109.28
N ASP A 317 3.95 -31.12 -108.06
CA ASP A 317 2.94 -31.50 -107.06
C ASP A 317 3.56 -31.69 -105.65
N GLN A 318 2.79 -31.37 -104.60
CA GLN A 318 3.02 -31.59 -103.14
C GLN A 318 3.74 -30.52 -102.28
N SER A 319 2.93 -29.53 -101.87
CA SER A 319 3.26 -28.44 -100.93
C SER A 319 3.42 -28.82 -99.44
N ASN A 320 3.19 -30.07 -99.01
CA ASN A 320 3.21 -30.43 -97.58
C ASN A 320 4.51 -31.11 -97.10
N GLN A 321 5.35 -31.65 -98.00
CA GLN A 321 6.61 -32.31 -97.61
C GLN A 321 7.73 -31.32 -97.28
N VAL A 322 7.70 -30.12 -97.85
CA VAL A 322 8.66 -29.05 -97.53
C VAL A 322 8.50 -28.57 -96.08
N GLN A 323 7.27 -28.61 -95.53
CA GLN A 323 7.00 -28.18 -94.15
C GLN A 323 7.50 -29.19 -93.10
N SER A 324 7.46 -30.49 -93.40
CA SER A 324 8.03 -31.55 -92.55
C SER A 324 9.56 -31.56 -92.58
N LEU A 325 10.18 -31.42 -93.76
CA LEU A 325 11.64 -31.26 -93.87
C LEU A 325 12.15 -30.05 -93.07
N LEU A 326 11.40 -28.94 -93.08
CA LEU A 326 11.70 -27.78 -92.24
C LEU A 326 11.47 -28.05 -90.74
N GLN A 327 10.47 -28.87 -90.37
CA GLN A 327 10.20 -29.25 -88.98
C GLN A 327 11.26 -30.22 -88.43
N ASP A 328 11.73 -31.18 -89.23
CA ASP A 328 12.78 -32.13 -88.84
C ASP A 328 14.15 -31.45 -88.77
N VAL A 329 14.44 -30.52 -89.67
CA VAL A 329 15.60 -29.63 -89.54
C VAL A 329 15.47 -28.75 -88.29
N LEU A 330 14.28 -28.27 -87.94
CA LEU A 330 14.04 -27.51 -86.71
C LEU A 330 14.14 -28.34 -85.43
N VAL A 331 13.77 -29.63 -85.46
CA VAL A 331 13.91 -30.56 -84.32
C VAL A 331 15.34 -31.04 -84.18
N ALA A 332 16.04 -31.36 -85.27
CA ALA A 332 17.46 -31.66 -85.25
C ALA A 332 18.29 -30.44 -84.82
N PHE A 333 17.90 -29.25 -85.28
CA PHE A 333 18.43 -27.97 -84.81
C PHE A 333 18.10 -27.77 -83.34
N MET A 334 16.86 -27.97 -82.87
CA MET A 334 16.46 -27.83 -81.46
C MET A 334 17.13 -28.85 -80.53
N ASN A 335 17.33 -30.10 -80.95
CA ASN A 335 18.07 -31.09 -80.17
C ASN A 335 19.56 -30.76 -80.10
N LYS A 336 20.15 -30.23 -81.18
CA LYS A 336 21.52 -29.73 -81.16
C LYS A 336 21.63 -28.43 -80.37
N LEU A 337 20.59 -27.58 -80.39
CA LEU A 337 20.45 -26.39 -79.57
C LEU A 337 20.33 -26.79 -78.10
N GLU A 338 19.50 -27.76 -77.74
CA GLU A 338 19.33 -28.28 -76.39
C GLU A 338 20.58 -29.02 -75.90
N SER A 339 21.31 -29.72 -76.76
CA SER A 339 22.60 -30.34 -76.40
C SER A 339 23.71 -29.31 -76.21
N THR A 340 23.82 -28.31 -77.11
CA THR A 340 24.87 -27.28 -77.08
C THR A 340 24.58 -26.24 -76.00
N PHE A 341 23.33 -25.75 -75.92
CA PHE A 341 22.87 -24.86 -74.87
C PHE A 341 22.67 -25.58 -73.55
N GLY A 342 22.31 -26.87 -73.52
CA GLY A 342 22.21 -27.65 -72.28
C GLY A 342 23.58 -27.94 -71.66
N GLN A 343 24.60 -28.26 -72.46
CA GLN A 343 25.98 -28.31 -71.96
C GLN A 343 26.50 -26.94 -71.54
N GLN A 344 26.19 -25.86 -72.28
CA GLN A 344 26.51 -24.50 -71.83
C GLN A 344 25.75 -24.09 -70.56
N PHE A 345 24.50 -24.51 -70.39
CA PHE A 345 23.69 -24.23 -69.20
C PHE A 345 24.22 -24.97 -67.98
N ASN A 346 24.63 -26.23 -68.14
CA ASN A 346 25.28 -26.98 -67.06
C ASN A 346 26.63 -26.36 -66.69
N GLY A 347 27.42 -25.91 -67.67
CA GLY A 347 28.65 -25.15 -67.42
C GLY A 347 28.40 -23.82 -66.69
N LEU A 348 27.36 -23.08 -67.08
CA LEU A 348 26.94 -21.86 -66.38
C LEU A 348 26.39 -22.13 -64.97
N HIS A 349 25.68 -23.24 -64.78
CA HIS A 349 25.14 -23.66 -63.48
C HIS A 349 26.27 -24.06 -62.53
N GLU A 350 27.28 -24.78 -63.02
CA GLU A 350 28.48 -25.13 -62.25
C GLU A 350 29.32 -23.89 -61.91
N MET A 351 29.44 -22.93 -62.83
CA MET A 351 30.11 -21.66 -62.58
C MET A 351 29.35 -20.76 -61.59
N MET A 352 28.01 -20.76 -61.63
CA MET A 352 27.18 -20.12 -60.60
C MET A 352 27.34 -20.82 -59.25
N GLY A 353 27.37 -22.15 -59.21
CA GLY A 353 27.59 -22.92 -57.98
C GLY A 353 28.95 -22.64 -57.35
N GLN A 354 30.01 -22.59 -58.16
CA GLN A 354 31.35 -22.21 -57.70
C GLN A 354 31.41 -20.75 -57.25
N SER A 355 30.69 -19.84 -57.90
CA SER A 355 30.61 -18.43 -57.49
C SER A 355 29.89 -18.27 -56.14
N VAL A 356 28.81 -19.02 -55.91
CA VAL A 356 28.10 -19.05 -54.62
C VAL A 356 29.01 -19.61 -53.51
N ALA A 357 29.77 -20.68 -53.79
CA ALA A 357 30.74 -21.24 -52.84
C ALA A 357 31.86 -20.25 -52.50
N ALA A 358 32.38 -19.51 -53.49
CA ALA A 358 33.37 -18.45 -53.26
C ALA A 358 32.81 -17.31 -52.40
N MET A 359 31.55 -16.93 -52.64
CA MET A 359 30.85 -15.89 -51.87
C MET A 359 30.61 -16.32 -50.41
N GLN A 360 30.30 -17.60 -50.17
CA GLN A 360 30.23 -18.18 -48.82
C GLN A 360 31.59 -18.20 -48.10
N SER A 361 32.67 -18.49 -48.83
CA SER A 361 34.03 -18.48 -48.27
C SER A 361 34.48 -17.06 -47.88
N MET A 362 34.14 -16.06 -48.69
CA MET A 362 34.34 -14.64 -48.36
C MET A 362 33.58 -14.23 -47.08
N GLN A 363 32.33 -14.69 -46.93
CA GLN A 363 31.55 -14.43 -45.72
C GLN A 363 32.19 -15.03 -44.46
N GLN A 364 32.80 -16.22 -44.57
CA GLN A 364 33.56 -16.82 -43.47
C GLN A 364 34.84 -16.03 -43.14
N GLY A 365 35.59 -15.58 -44.15
CA GLY A 365 36.78 -14.75 -43.97
C GLY A 365 36.48 -13.45 -43.22
N PHE A 366 35.35 -12.79 -43.53
CA PHE A 366 34.91 -11.60 -42.81
C PHE A 366 34.51 -11.88 -41.35
N ASN A 367 33.83 -13.00 -41.07
CA ASN A 367 33.50 -13.37 -39.70
C ASN A 367 34.77 -13.63 -38.86
N SER A 368 35.77 -14.31 -39.43
CA SER A 368 37.05 -14.53 -38.76
C SER A 368 37.79 -13.21 -38.44
N LEU A 369 37.77 -12.25 -39.37
CA LEU A 369 38.36 -10.93 -39.14
C LEU A 369 37.68 -10.18 -37.98
N VAL A 370 36.36 -10.26 -37.88
CA VAL A 370 35.59 -9.64 -36.78
C VAL A 370 35.93 -10.29 -35.44
N ASP A 371 36.06 -11.61 -35.39
CA ASP A 371 36.45 -12.34 -34.17
C ASP A 371 37.89 -12.02 -33.73
N ASP A 372 38.84 -11.92 -34.68
CA ASP A 372 40.22 -11.52 -34.38
C ASP A 372 40.30 -10.09 -33.84
N MET A 373 39.52 -9.15 -34.40
CA MET A 373 39.43 -7.78 -33.89
C MET A 373 38.83 -7.72 -32.48
N ARG A 374 37.80 -8.52 -32.21
CA ARG A 374 37.18 -8.60 -30.88
C ARG A 374 38.15 -9.16 -29.85
N SER A 375 38.86 -10.24 -30.18
CA SER A 375 39.86 -10.86 -29.29
C SER A 375 41.03 -9.92 -28.98
N ALA A 376 41.55 -9.22 -29.98
CA ALA A 376 42.62 -8.23 -29.79
C ALA A 376 42.18 -7.05 -28.89
N SER A 377 40.95 -6.56 -29.09
CA SER A 377 40.36 -5.50 -28.26
C SER A 377 40.17 -5.94 -26.81
N GLU A 378 39.73 -7.19 -26.59
CA GLU A 378 39.54 -7.75 -25.26
C GLU A 378 40.87 -7.93 -24.50
N SER A 379 41.91 -8.44 -25.17
CA SER A 379 43.27 -8.53 -24.63
C SER A 379 43.84 -7.15 -24.25
N SER A 380 43.66 -6.15 -25.12
CA SER A 380 44.10 -4.76 -24.87
C SER A 380 43.37 -4.14 -23.67
N THR A 381 42.06 -4.38 -23.55
CA THR A 381 41.24 -3.91 -22.44
C THR A 381 41.66 -4.56 -21.11
N GLN A 382 41.93 -5.88 -21.12
CA GLN A 382 42.41 -6.59 -19.93
C GLN A 382 43.80 -6.12 -19.47
N ASN A 383 44.73 -5.88 -20.41
CA ASN A 383 46.05 -5.33 -20.07
C ASN A 383 45.94 -3.91 -19.50
N SER A 384 45.06 -3.08 -20.07
CA SER A 384 44.79 -1.73 -19.54
C SER A 384 44.21 -1.79 -18.12
N ALA A 385 43.28 -2.72 -17.86
CA ALA A 385 42.69 -2.92 -16.54
C ALA A 385 43.73 -3.36 -15.49
N LYS A 386 44.64 -4.29 -15.85
CA LYS A 386 45.75 -4.69 -14.97
C LYS A 386 46.68 -3.53 -14.63
N MET A 387 46.95 -2.65 -15.60
CA MET A 387 47.83 -1.49 -15.41
C MET A 387 47.20 -0.43 -14.50
N ILE A 388 45.90 -0.17 -14.64
CA ILE A 388 45.15 0.71 -13.73
C ILE A 388 45.13 0.14 -12.31
N ALA A 389 44.91 -1.17 -12.17
CA ALA A 389 44.94 -1.84 -10.87
C ALA A 389 46.32 -1.73 -10.19
N GLN A 390 47.41 -1.90 -10.95
CA GLN A 390 48.77 -1.75 -10.44
C GLN A 390 49.04 -0.30 -9.99
N LEU A 391 48.60 0.69 -10.78
CA LEU A 391 48.78 2.10 -10.45
C LEU A 391 48.02 2.52 -9.19
N LEU A 392 46.80 2.00 -8.99
CA LEU A 392 46.05 2.20 -7.75
C LEU A 392 46.78 1.58 -6.55
N ALA A 393 47.35 0.39 -6.70
CA ALA A 393 48.13 -0.26 -5.65
C ALA A 393 49.40 0.55 -5.29
N ASP A 394 50.13 1.04 -6.30
CA ASP A 394 51.34 1.83 -6.10
C ASP A 394 51.03 3.21 -5.49
N MET A 395 49.92 3.86 -5.89
CA MET A 395 49.43 5.09 -5.27
C MET A 395 49.05 4.88 -3.81
N GLN A 396 48.38 3.77 -3.49
CA GLN A 396 47.98 3.44 -2.13
C GLN A 396 49.20 3.15 -1.24
N ALA A 397 50.22 2.45 -1.78
CA ALA A 397 51.50 2.26 -1.11
C ALA A 397 52.24 3.60 -0.88
N GLY A 398 52.27 4.48 -1.87
CA GLY A 398 52.84 5.83 -1.76
C GLY A 398 52.13 6.68 -0.70
N GLN A 399 50.81 6.63 -0.64
CA GLN A 399 49.99 7.37 0.33
C GLN A 399 50.19 6.85 1.76
N ASN A 400 50.31 5.54 1.94
CA ASN A 400 50.63 4.92 3.24
C ASN A 400 52.04 5.33 3.72
N SER A 401 53.03 5.34 2.82
CA SER A 401 54.38 5.83 3.13
C SER A 401 54.38 7.32 3.49
N MET A 402 53.56 8.12 2.81
CA MET A 402 53.38 9.55 3.12
C MET A 402 52.72 9.75 4.49
N GLN A 403 51.69 8.97 4.84
CA GLN A 403 51.09 9.00 6.18
C GLN A 403 52.09 8.59 7.27
N ALA A 404 52.91 7.57 7.01
CA ALA A 404 53.95 7.14 7.94
C ALA A 404 54.99 8.26 8.17
N SER A 405 55.49 8.88 7.10
CA SER A 405 56.38 10.05 7.20
C SER A 405 55.72 11.25 7.89
N MET A 406 54.42 11.47 7.67
CA MET A 406 53.70 12.59 8.31
C MET A 406 53.50 12.37 9.80
N ASN A 407 53.22 11.12 10.21
CA ASN A 407 53.17 10.74 11.63
C ASN A 407 54.56 10.85 12.28
N GLU A 408 55.62 10.47 11.59
CA GLU A 408 56.99 10.63 12.07
C GLU A 408 57.41 12.10 12.18
N MET A 409 56.99 12.94 11.22
CA MET A 409 57.17 14.39 11.26
C MET A 409 56.42 15.03 12.44
N LEU A 410 55.17 14.60 12.68
CA LEU A 410 54.38 15.06 13.83
C LEU A 410 54.98 14.63 15.16
N ALA A 411 55.49 13.40 15.26
CA ALA A 411 56.19 12.90 16.44
C ALA A 411 57.49 13.69 16.70
N ASN A 412 58.29 13.94 15.66
CA ASN A 412 59.51 14.74 15.76
C ASN A 412 59.24 16.21 16.08
N LEU A 413 58.17 16.80 15.54
CA LEU A 413 57.74 18.16 15.88
C LEU A 413 57.23 18.25 17.33
N GLN A 414 56.43 17.29 17.80
CA GLN A 414 56.00 17.24 19.20
C GLN A 414 57.18 17.07 20.16
N ALA A 415 58.16 16.21 19.83
CA ALA A 415 59.38 16.05 20.62
C ALA A 415 60.25 17.33 20.64
N SER A 416 60.31 18.04 19.50
CA SER A 416 61.02 19.32 19.39
C SER A 416 60.32 20.43 20.20
N ILE A 417 58.99 20.51 20.16
CA ILE A 417 58.18 21.45 20.94
C ILE A 417 58.29 21.17 22.44
N ALA A 418 58.34 19.89 22.86
CA ALA A 418 58.56 19.53 24.27
C ALA A 418 59.96 19.96 24.77
N ARG A 419 60.99 19.89 23.91
CA ARG A 419 62.36 20.38 24.23
C ARG A 419 62.50 21.90 24.21
N ILE A 420 61.70 22.60 23.40
CA ILE A 420 61.64 24.07 23.35
C ILE A 420 61.22 24.66 24.72
N GLY A 421 60.42 23.94 25.51
CA GLY A 421 60.05 24.37 26.86
C GLY A 421 61.18 24.31 27.90
N SER A 422 62.25 23.54 27.65
CA SER A 422 63.34 23.33 28.63
C SER A 422 64.66 24.03 28.28
N GLU A 423 64.92 24.34 27.01
CA GLU A 423 66.19 24.95 26.56
C GLU A 423 65.91 26.25 25.79
N GLY A 424 65.94 27.38 26.49
CA GLY A 424 65.78 28.72 25.91
C GLY A 424 66.95 29.14 25.00
N GLU A 425 66.62 30.00 24.03
CA GLU A 425 67.48 30.82 23.16
C GLU A 425 68.31 30.14 22.05
N GLY A 426 68.44 28.80 22.03
CA GLY A 426 69.13 28.06 20.95
C GLY A 426 68.25 27.17 20.07
N ALA A 427 66.93 27.23 20.23
CA ALA A 427 66.00 26.30 19.59
C ALA A 427 65.50 26.74 18.20
N GLY A 428 65.41 28.05 17.94
CA GLY A 428 64.92 28.60 16.67
C GLY A 428 65.86 28.30 15.48
N GLU A 429 67.17 28.38 15.70
CA GLU A 429 68.18 28.17 14.66
C GLU A 429 68.27 26.69 14.23
N ARG A 430 68.14 25.76 15.19
CA ARG A 430 68.06 24.32 14.91
C ARG A 430 66.76 23.93 14.20
N MET A 431 65.64 24.56 14.57
CA MET A 431 64.36 24.34 13.90
C MET A 431 64.38 24.87 12.45
N ALA A 432 65.03 26.00 12.21
CA ALA A 432 65.24 26.51 10.85
C ALA A 432 66.06 25.53 10.00
N GLN A 433 67.19 25.02 10.52
CA GLN A 433 67.99 23.99 9.81
C GLN A 433 67.22 22.69 9.57
N GLN A 434 66.38 22.27 10.52
CA GLN A 434 65.60 21.03 10.40
C GLN A 434 64.42 21.18 9.43
N LEU A 435 63.78 22.36 9.39
CA LEU A 435 62.80 22.73 8.36
C LEU A 435 63.45 22.83 6.98
N GLU A 436 64.62 23.45 6.87
CA GLU A 436 65.38 23.56 5.62
C GLU A 436 65.75 22.17 5.07
N LYS A 437 66.20 21.26 5.94
CA LYS A 437 66.45 19.86 5.57
C LYS A 437 65.17 19.13 5.15
N LEU A 438 64.04 19.35 5.84
CA LEU A 438 62.75 18.76 5.47
C LEU A 438 62.23 19.30 4.13
N PHE A 439 62.43 20.58 3.84
CA PHE A 439 62.08 21.15 2.54
C PHE A 439 62.96 20.56 1.42
N ALA A 440 64.27 20.43 1.64
CA ALA A 440 65.16 19.80 0.69
C ALA A 440 64.83 18.31 0.45
N GLU A 441 64.49 17.56 1.50
CA GLU A 441 64.06 16.16 1.37
C GLU A 441 62.68 16.04 0.71
N SER A 442 61.75 16.97 0.98
CA SER A 442 60.44 17.02 0.32
C SER A 442 60.58 17.36 -1.16
N GLU A 443 61.43 18.32 -1.52
CA GLU A 443 61.70 18.71 -2.91
C GLU A 443 62.32 17.55 -3.69
N ALA A 444 63.34 16.87 -3.12
CA ALA A 444 63.92 15.67 -3.72
C ALA A 444 62.91 14.54 -3.90
N ARG A 445 61.98 14.34 -2.95
CA ARG A 445 60.92 13.33 -3.03
C ARG A 445 59.87 13.68 -4.09
N GLN A 446 59.54 14.97 -4.23
CA GLN A 446 58.61 15.47 -5.24
C GLN A 446 59.21 15.36 -6.65
N GLN A 447 60.53 15.58 -6.78
CA GLN A 447 61.29 15.36 -8.00
C GLN A 447 61.31 13.87 -8.40
N ALA A 448 61.59 12.97 -7.46
CA ALA A 448 61.56 11.53 -7.70
C ALA A 448 60.15 11.03 -8.08
N MET A 449 59.11 11.63 -7.50
CA MET A 449 57.73 11.33 -7.88
C MET A 449 57.43 11.80 -9.31
N ALA A 450 57.94 12.97 -9.72
CA ALA A 450 57.81 13.45 -11.10
C ALA A 450 58.55 12.55 -12.10
N GLU A 451 59.76 12.09 -11.77
CA GLU A 451 60.52 11.14 -12.61
C GLU A 451 59.80 9.79 -12.76
N ASN A 452 59.24 9.25 -11.66
CA ASN A 452 58.44 8.01 -11.72
C ASN A 452 57.16 8.18 -12.54
N LEU A 453 56.49 9.33 -12.45
CA LEU A 453 55.29 9.64 -13.24
C LEU A 453 55.63 9.76 -14.73
N GLN A 454 56.79 10.32 -15.04
CA GLN A 454 57.28 10.44 -16.42
C GLN A 454 57.68 9.07 -16.99
N ALA A 455 58.36 8.23 -16.21
CA ALA A 455 58.67 6.84 -16.59
C ALA A 455 57.40 5.99 -16.78
N PHE A 456 56.38 6.22 -15.96
CA PHE A 456 55.07 5.56 -16.11
C PHE A 456 54.37 5.97 -17.40
N ILE A 457 54.35 7.28 -17.73
CA ILE A 457 53.78 7.79 -18.98
C ILE A 457 54.52 7.20 -20.18
N GLU A 458 55.85 7.09 -20.13
CA GLU A 458 56.64 6.49 -21.20
C GLU A 458 56.32 4.99 -21.37
N THR A 459 56.18 4.26 -20.26
CA THR A 459 55.78 2.84 -20.27
C THR A 459 54.36 2.66 -20.82
N MET A 460 53.43 3.55 -20.46
CA MET A 460 52.05 3.55 -20.97
C MET A 460 52.03 3.80 -22.49
N LYS A 461 52.83 4.77 -22.95
CA LYS A 461 52.98 5.09 -24.37
C LYS A 461 53.58 3.92 -25.16
N GLN A 462 54.57 3.22 -24.59
CA GLN A 462 55.19 2.05 -25.20
C GLN A 462 54.22 0.87 -25.29
N ASN A 463 53.45 0.58 -24.23
CA ASN A 463 52.51 -0.53 -24.20
C ASN A 463 51.29 -0.29 -25.09
N ILE A 464 50.78 0.95 -25.13
CA ILE A 464 49.72 1.34 -26.08
C ILE A 464 50.24 1.23 -27.53
N GLY A 465 51.49 1.65 -27.76
CA GLY A 465 52.16 1.49 -29.06
C GLY A 465 52.27 0.03 -29.50
N GLN A 466 52.67 -0.86 -28.59
CA GLN A 466 52.74 -2.31 -28.87
C GLN A 466 51.37 -2.93 -29.11
N GLY A 467 50.37 -2.65 -28.27
CA GLY A 467 49.01 -3.18 -28.45
C GLY A 467 48.36 -2.71 -29.76
N GLN A 468 48.63 -1.48 -30.17
CA GLN A 468 48.17 -0.94 -31.44
C GLN A 468 48.94 -1.57 -32.62
N GLN A 469 50.26 -1.80 -32.49
CA GLN A 469 51.06 -2.51 -33.49
C GLN A 469 50.62 -3.97 -33.68
N GLU A 470 50.33 -4.69 -32.59
CA GLU A 470 49.88 -6.08 -32.64
C GLU A 470 48.49 -6.19 -33.28
N THR A 471 47.61 -5.24 -32.98
CA THR A 471 46.30 -5.11 -33.64
C THR A 471 46.47 -4.81 -35.13
N MET A 472 47.36 -3.90 -35.50
CA MET A 472 47.66 -3.60 -36.91
C MET A 472 48.29 -4.79 -37.63
N ALA A 473 49.17 -5.55 -36.97
CA ALA A 473 49.80 -6.74 -37.53
C ALA A 473 48.79 -7.86 -37.78
N LYS A 474 47.84 -8.09 -36.85
CA LYS A 474 46.75 -9.05 -37.06
C LYS A 474 45.80 -8.61 -38.18
N ILE A 475 45.39 -7.35 -38.21
CA ILE A 475 44.56 -6.82 -39.30
C ILE A 475 45.28 -6.94 -40.64
N ALA A 476 46.57 -6.61 -40.70
CA ALA A 476 47.38 -6.76 -41.91
C ALA A 476 47.45 -8.24 -42.36
N GLY A 477 47.66 -9.19 -41.43
CA GLY A 477 47.68 -10.62 -41.74
C GLY A 477 46.34 -11.14 -42.27
N SER A 478 45.22 -10.72 -41.68
CA SER A 478 43.89 -11.11 -42.16
C SER A 478 43.55 -10.47 -43.52
N VAL A 479 44.04 -9.25 -43.78
CA VAL A 479 43.92 -8.60 -45.11
C VAL A 479 44.78 -9.31 -46.16
N ASP A 480 45.96 -9.82 -45.79
CA ASP A 480 46.84 -10.60 -46.68
C ASP A 480 46.16 -11.93 -47.08
N VAL A 481 45.55 -12.61 -46.11
CA VAL A 481 44.77 -13.85 -46.37
C VAL A 481 43.56 -13.58 -47.27
N LEU A 482 42.82 -12.49 -47.03
CA LEU A 482 41.73 -12.08 -47.91
C LEU A 482 42.24 -11.71 -49.32
N GLY A 483 43.40 -11.07 -49.43
CA GLY A 483 44.06 -10.77 -50.69
C GLY A 483 44.47 -12.03 -51.46
N GLU A 484 45.00 -13.03 -50.77
CA GLU A 484 45.37 -14.32 -51.35
C GLU A 484 44.14 -15.11 -51.82
N GLN A 485 43.06 -15.12 -51.03
CA GLN A 485 41.78 -15.76 -51.41
C GLN A 485 41.12 -15.07 -52.61
N LEU A 486 41.11 -13.73 -52.64
CA LEU A 486 40.63 -12.97 -53.80
C LEU A 486 41.50 -13.22 -55.05
N GLY A 487 42.82 -13.26 -54.88
CA GLY A 487 43.76 -13.60 -55.95
C GLY A 487 43.54 -15.00 -56.51
N ALA A 488 43.29 -16.00 -55.64
CA ALA A 488 42.92 -17.34 -56.05
C ALA A 488 41.58 -17.37 -56.80
N MET A 489 40.59 -16.61 -56.35
CA MET A 489 39.29 -16.48 -57.03
C MET A 489 39.44 -15.88 -58.44
N PHE A 490 40.23 -14.82 -58.59
CA PHE A 490 40.51 -14.22 -59.89
C PHE A 490 41.25 -15.18 -60.82
N LYS A 491 42.25 -15.90 -60.32
CA LYS A 491 42.99 -16.90 -61.09
C LYS A 491 42.09 -18.05 -61.55
N GLN A 492 41.15 -18.47 -60.72
CA GLN A 492 40.16 -19.49 -61.05
C GLN A 492 39.13 -18.99 -62.08
N MET A 493 38.72 -17.73 -62.00
CA MET A 493 37.85 -17.10 -62.99
C MET A 493 38.54 -16.94 -64.36
N GLU A 494 39.84 -16.64 -64.36
CA GLU A 494 40.67 -16.55 -65.57
C GLU A 494 40.92 -17.93 -66.19
N GLN A 495 41.14 -18.96 -65.37
CA GLN A 495 41.19 -20.36 -65.82
C GLN A 495 39.84 -20.84 -66.38
N GLY A 496 38.72 -20.48 -65.73
CA GLY A 496 37.37 -20.75 -66.24
C GLY A 496 37.11 -20.10 -67.60
N ARG A 497 37.59 -18.86 -67.79
CA ARG A 497 37.51 -18.16 -69.08
C ARG A 497 38.33 -18.84 -70.18
N ALA A 498 39.52 -19.33 -69.85
CA ALA A 498 40.38 -20.07 -70.79
C ALA A 498 39.79 -21.45 -71.15
N GLN A 499 39.18 -22.15 -70.19
CA GLN A 499 38.46 -23.40 -70.44
C GLN A 499 37.22 -23.18 -71.32
N MET A 500 36.49 -22.08 -71.13
CA MET A 500 35.37 -21.68 -71.99
C MET A 500 35.81 -21.43 -73.44
N ASP A 501 36.95 -20.76 -73.65
CA ASP A 501 37.49 -20.50 -75.00
C ASP A 501 37.92 -21.80 -75.72
N GLN A 502 38.51 -22.74 -74.97
CA GLN A 502 38.87 -24.06 -75.47
C GLN A 502 37.63 -24.93 -75.76
N ALA A 503 36.62 -24.92 -74.88
CA ALA A 503 35.36 -25.62 -75.07
C ALA A 503 34.59 -25.10 -76.28
N THR A 504 34.63 -23.78 -76.52
CA THR A 504 34.02 -23.15 -77.70
C THR A 504 34.71 -23.57 -79.01
N LYS A 505 36.05 -23.67 -79.02
CA LYS A 505 36.81 -24.21 -80.15
C LYS A 505 36.55 -25.68 -80.42
N VAL A 506 36.44 -26.51 -79.37
CA VAL A 506 36.11 -27.94 -79.51
C VAL A 506 34.67 -28.14 -80.00
N ALA A 507 33.71 -27.36 -79.49
CA ALA A 507 32.31 -27.39 -79.94
C ALA A 507 32.18 -27.02 -81.44
N GLN A 508 33.01 -26.10 -81.93
CA GLN A 508 33.02 -25.68 -83.34
C GLN A 508 33.53 -26.81 -84.27
N VAL A 509 34.55 -27.57 -83.85
CA VAL A 509 35.07 -28.72 -84.59
C VAL A 509 34.08 -29.90 -84.56
N GLU A 510 33.42 -30.13 -83.42
CA GLU A 510 32.47 -31.23 -83.26
C GLU A 510 31.12 -30.96 -83.96
N LEU A 511 30.75 -29.69 -84.14
CA LEU A 511 29.64 -29.29 -85.01
C LEU A 511 29.90 -29.70 -86.47
N HIS A 512 31.09 -29.43 -87.00
CA HIS A 512 31.45 -29.81 -88.37
C HIS A 512 31.46 -31.34 -88.60
N ARG A 513 31.78 -32.13 -87.58
CA ARG A 513 31.72 -33.61 -87.63
C ARG A 513 30.28 -34.12 -87.49
N GLY A 514 29.52 -33.59 -86.54
CA GLY A 514 28.13 -33.99 -86.28
C GLY A 514 27.17 -33.70 -87.42
N THR A 515 27.38 -32.62 -88.20
CA THR A 515 26.55 -32.35 -89.39
C THR A 515 26.72 -33.42 -90.48
N ARG A 516 27.87 -34.11 -90.53
CA ARG A 516 28.16 -35.15 -91.53
C ARG A 516 27.57 -36.52 -91.16
N GLU A 517 27.50 -36.84 -89.87
CA GLU A 517 26.83 -38.05 -89.34
C GLU A 517 25.30 -37.88 -89.31
N MET A 518 24.79 -36.69 -88.97
CA MET A 518 23.35 -36.37 -88.93
C MET A 518 22.64 -36.58 -90.27
N VAL A 519 23.33 -36.34 -91.40
CA VAL A 519 22.76 -36.58 -92.75
C VAL A 519 22.61 -38.07 -93.05
N GLY A 520 23.44 -38.94 -92.47
CA GLY A 520 23.33 -40.40 -92.61
C GLY A 520 22.27 -41.01 -91.70
N ASP A 521 22.08 -40.47 -90.50
CA ASP A 521 21.07 -40.95 -89.54
C ASP A 521 19.64 -40.46 -89.86
N LEU A 522 19.50 -39.30 -90.52
CA LEU A 522 18.21 -38.76 -90.98
C LEU A 522 17.49 -39.71 -91.96
N GLU A 523 18.24 -40.41 -92.81
CA GLU A 523 17.69 -41.38 -93.77
C GLU A 523 17.07 -42.59 -93.05
N LYS A 524 17.57 -42.93 -91.86
CA LYS A 524 17.12 -44.06 -91.06
C LYS A 524 15.97 -43.70 -90.11
N GLN A 525 16.04 -42.52 -89.48
CA GLN A 525 15.00 -42.02 -88.56
C GLN A 525 13.66 -41.72 -89.23
N VAL A 526 13.64 -41.37 -90.52
CA VAL A 526 12.40 -41.14 -91.28
C VAL A 526 11.57 -42.43 -91.42
N ASN A 527 12.19 -43.60 -91.47
CA ASN A 527 11.46 -44.88 -91.51
C ASN A 527 10.85 -45.26 -90.15
N ASP A 528 11.53 -44.97 -89.04
CA ASP A 528 11.05 -45.32 -87.69
C ASP A 528 10.01 -44.31 -87.14
N LEU A 529 10.06 -43.04 -87.56
CA LEU A 529 9.08 -42.00 -87.19
C LEU A 529 7.67 -42.25 -87.74
N LEU A 530 7.56 -42.97 -88.87
CA LEU A 530 6.25 -43.32 -89.46
C LEU A 530 5.46 -44.29 -88.56
N ASP A 531 6.14 -45.15 -87.82
CA ASP A 531 5.49 -46.12 -86.91
C ASP A 531 5.12 -45.49 -85.55
N ALA A 532 5.95 -44.59 -85.02
CA ALA A 532 5.73 -43.98 -83.69
C ALA A 532 4.65 -42.89 -83.65
N VAL A 533 4.46 -42.15 -84.75
CA VAL A 533 3.46 -41.06 -84.85
C VAL A 533 2.03 -41.61 -84.76
N ALA A 534 1.79 -42.87 -85.14
CA ALA A 534 0.50 -43.53 -84.98
C ALA A 534 0.11 -43.77 -83.50
N GLU A 535 1.10 -43.89 -82.60
CA GLU A 535 0.91 -44.23 -81.19
C GLU A 535 0.78 -42.98 -80.30
N GLN A 536 1.52 -41.91 -80.61
CA GLN A 536 1.55 -40.67 -79.80
C GLN A 536 0.27 -39.84 -79.88
N SER A 537 -0.49 -39.93 -80.97
CA SER A 537 -1.75 -39.20 -81.14
C SER A 537 -2.82 -39.60 -80.09
N GLY A 538 -2.74 -40.80 -79.52
CA GLY A 538 -3.65 -41.25 -78.47
C GLY A 538 -3.40 -40.60 -77.10
N SER A 539 -2.13 -40.39 -76.73
CA SER A 539 -1.74 -39.89 -75.40
C SER A 539 -2.01 -38.39 -75.19
N MET A 540 -1.93 -37.60 -76.27
CA MET A 540 -2.16 -36.16 -76.24
C MET A 540 -3.62 -35.80 -75.87
N GLN A 541 -4.59 -36.65 -76.22
CA GLN A 541 -6.01 -36.44 -75.88
C GLN A 541 -6.30 -36.62 -74.38
N ASP A 542 -5.53 -37.44 -73.66
CA ASP A 542 -5.74 -37.70 -72.24
C ASP A 542 -5.16 -36.59 -71.35
N THR A 543 -4.06 -35.97 -71.77
CA THR A 543 -3.38 -34.90 -71.00
C THR A 543 -4.22 -33.61 -70.94
N VAL A 544 -4.94 -33.29 -72.01
CA VAL A 544 -5.83 -32.12 -72.07
C VAL A 544 -7.03 -32.28 -71.13
N LYS A 545 -7.54 -33.50 -70.94
CA LYS A 545 -8.60 -33.77 -69.94
C LYS A 545 -8.11 -33.57 -68.51
N LEU A 546 -6.85 -33.90 -68.23
CA LEU A 546 -6.27 -33.79 -66.87
C LEU A 546 -6.09 -32.33 -66.42
N LEU A 547 -5.63 -31.46 -67.32
CA LEU A 547 -5.44 -30.02 -67.05
C LEU A 547 -6.77 -29.29 -66.78
N SER A 548 -7.84 -29.67 -67.48
CA SER A 548 -9.17 -29.10 -67.25
C SER A 548 -9.69 -29.45 -65.84
N ALA A 549 -9.47 -30.68 -65.37
CA ALA A 549 -9.89 -31.11 -64.04
C ALA A 549 -9.14 -30.39 -62.91
N GLN A 550 -7.83 -30.16 -63.08
CA GLN A 550 -7.01 -29.45 -62.08
C GLN A 550 -7.40 -27.98 -61.91
N THR A 551 -7.75 -27.30 -63.01
CA THR A 551 -8.10 -25.88 -62.98
C THR A 551 -9.43 -25.65 -62.23
N GLU A 552 -10.38 -26.56 -62.39
CA GLU A 552 -11.67 -26.52 -61.70
C GLU A 552 -11.51 -26.75 -60.18
N GLN A 553 -10.60 -27.63 -59.78
CA GLN A 553 -10.27 -27.87 -58.37
C GLN A 553 -9.64 -26.64 -57.68
N HIS A 554 -8.78 -25.90 -58.38
CA HIS A 554 -8.16 -24.69 -57.83
C HIS A 554 -9.17 -23.54 -57.62
N LEU A 555 -10.13 -23.38 -58.52
CA LEU A 555 -11.19 -22.36 -58.37
C LEU A 555 -12.09 -22.65 -57.15
N GLN A 556 -12.44 -23.92 -56.91
CA GLN A 556 -13.22 -24.30 -55.72
C GLN A 556 -12.44 -24.06 -54.41
N SER A 557 -11.14 -24.33 -54.42
CA SER A 557 -10.25 -24.10 -53.27
C SER A 557 -10.16 -22.62 -52.90
N MET A 558 -10.08 -21.75 -53.92
CA MET A 558 -10.03 -20.29 -53.74
C MET A 558 -11.34 -19.74 -53.18
N GLN A 559 -12.48 -20.25 -53.65
CA GLN A 559 -13.80 -19.88 -53.14
C GLN A 559 -13.98 -20.28 -51.65
N ALA A 560 -13.50 -21.46 -51.26
CA ALA A 560 -13.50 -21.92 -49.87
C ALA A 560 -12.58 -21.07 -48.96
N GLY A 561 -11.46 -20.57 -49.49
CA GLY A 561 -10.56 -19.65 -48.79
C GLY A 561 -11.20 -18.30 -48.51
N ALA A 562 -11.88 -17.72 -49.50
CA ALA A 562 -12.61 -16.46 -49.36
C ALA A 562 -13.75 -16.55 -48.34
N GLU A 563 -14.48 -17.67 -48.33
CA GLU A 563 -15.57 -17.90 -47.37
C GLU A 563 -15.04 -18.04 -45.92
N LYS A 564 -13.90 -18.70 -45.72
CA LYS A 564 -13.25 -18.75 -44.40
C LYS A 564 -12.81 -17.37 -43.90
N MET A 565 -12.32 -16.49 -44.79
CA MET A 565 -11.98 -15.12 -44.43
C MET A 565 -13.22 -14.31 -44.04
N ARG A 566 -14.34 -14.48 -44.75
CA ARG A 566 -15.62 -13.85 -44.41
C ARG A 566 -16.09 -14.26 -43.01
N VAL A 567 -16.08 -15.56 -42.71
CA VAL A 567 -16.47 -16.10 -41.39
C VAL A 567 -15.53 -15.62 -40.27
N ALA A 568 -14.23 -15.47 -40.54
CA ALA A 568 -13.29 -14.94 -39.57
C ALA A 568 -13.57 -13.47 -39.23
N ALA A 569 -13.91 -12.64 -40.21
CA ALA A 569 -14.33 -11.25 -40.00
C ALA A 569 -15.62 -11.16 -39.17
N GLU A 570 -16.61 -12.01 -39.47
CA GLU A 570 -17.89 -12.09 -38.74
C GLU A 570 -17.69 -12.52 -37.27
N ARG A 571 -16.75 -13.44 -37.01
CA ARG A 571 -16.33 -13.81 -35.66
C ARG A 571 -15.61 -12.69 -34.92
N PHE A 572 -14.81 -11.89 -35.62
CA PHE A 572 -14.14 -10.72 -35.05
C PHE A 572 -15.14 -9.64 -34.63
N GLU A 573 -16.15 -9.38 -35.46
CA GLU A 573 -17.24 -8.46 -35.15
C GLU A 573 -18.06 -8.94 -33.94
N THR A 574 -18.36 -10.24 -33.89
CA THR A 574 -19.03 -10.87 -32.74
C THR A 574 -18.19 -10.76 -31.46
N ALA A 575 -16.87 -10.93 -31.55
CA ALA A 575 -15.96 -10.74 -30.41
C ALA A 575 -15.94 -9.28 -29.95
N GLY A 576 -15.94 -8.31 -30.87
CA GLY A 576 -16.07 -6.88 -30.56
C GLY A 576 -17.38 -6.57 -29.82
N LEU A 577 -18.52 -7.08 -30.29
CA LEU A 577 -19.81 -6.96 -29.59
C LEU A 577 -19.80 -7.59 -28.20
N SER A 578 -19.08 -8.71 -28.03
CA SER A 578 -18.93 -9.39 -26.74
C SER A 578 -18.14 -8.55 -25.75
N VAL A 579 -17.07 -7.87 -26.21
CA VAL A 579 -16.29 -6.93 -25.40
C VAL A 579 -17.12 -5.72 -25.00
N THR A 580 -17.94 -5.17 -25.89
CA THR A 580 -18.87 -4.08 -25.57
C THR A 580 -19.90 -4.51 -24.51
N LYS A 581 -20.50 -5.70 -24.66
CA LYS A 581 -21.40 -6.27 -23.64
C LYS A 581 -20.71 -6.52 -22.30
N ALA A 582 -19.44 -6.98 -22.32
CA ALA A 582 -18.66 -7.14 -21.10
C ALA A 582 -18.39 -5.79 -20.43
N GLY A 583 -18.15 -4.73 -21.21
CA GLY A 583 -18.05 -3.36 -20.72
C GLY A 583 -19.35 -2.88 -20.06
N GLU A 584 -20.50 -3.08 -20.69
CA GLU A 584 -21.82 -2.76 -20.12
C GLU A 584 -22.12 -3.56 -18.86
N ALA A 585 -21.81 -4.87 -18.85
CA ALA A 585 -21.95 -5.71 -17.67
C ALA A 585 -21.06 -5.24 -16.52
N THR A 586 -19.83 -4.82 -16.82
CA THR A 586 -18.90 -4.25 -15.82
C THR A 586 -19.42 -2.92 -15.27
N ALA A 587 -19.98 -2.06 -16.12
CA ALA A 587 -20.62 -0.82 -15.69
C ALA A 587 -21.85 -1.08 -14.80
N ASN A 588 -22.66 -2.10 -15.13
CA ASN A 588 -23.78 -2.52 -14.28
C ASN A 588 -23.32 -3.11 -12.95
N VAL A 589 -22.24 -3.89 -12.93
CA VAL A 589 -21.65 -4.42 -11.69
C VAL A 589 -21.09 -3.28 -10.83
N LEU A 590 -20.42 -2.30 -11.42
CA LEU A 590 -19.97 -1.09 -10.72
C LEU A 590 -21.14 -0.31 -10.13
N GLY A 591 -22.22 -0.12 -10.90
CA GLY A 591 -23.45 0.51 -10.42
C GLY A 591 -24.12 -0.28 -9.29
N ALA A 592 -24.21 -1.60 -9.41
CA ALA A 592 -24.73 -2.47 -8.37
C ALA A 592 -23.85 -2.44 -7.12
N MET A 593 -22.52 -2.48 -7.26
CA MET A 593 -21.57 -2.40 -6.15
C MET A 593 -21.64 -1.05 -5.44
N GLN A 594 -21.87 0.03 -6.17
CA GLN A 594 -22.10 1.36 -5.61
C GLN A 594 -23.45 1.42 -4.85
N GLY A 595 -24.49 0.79 -5.40
CA GLY A 595 -25.80 0.60 -4.76
C GLY A 595 -25.73 -0.24 -3.49
N THR A 596 -25.04 -1.38 -3.53
CA THR A 596 -24.76 -2.22 -2.36
C THR A 596 -23.91 -1.45 -1.35
N GLY A 597 -22.96 -0.62 -1.79
CA GLY A 597 -22.21 0.28 -0.91
C GLY A 597 -23.11 1.25 -0.16
N THR A 598 -24.10 1.84 -0.84
CA THR A 598 -25.11 2.68 -0.17
C THR A 598 -26.04 1.90 0.75
N GLU A 599 -26.46 0.68 0.39
CA GLU A 599 -27.23 -0.20 1.28
C GLU A 599 -26.40 -0.64 2.49
N LEU A 600 -25.11 -0.93 2.33
CA LEU A 600 -24.22 -1.33 3.42
C LEU A 600 -23.99 -0.17 4.39
N VAL A 601 -23.87 1.06 3.87
CA VAL A 601 -23.83 2.28 4.70
C VAL A 601 -25.17 2.50 5.42
N GLY A 602 -26.29 2.22 4.74
CA GLY A 602 -27.63 2.22 5.34
C GLY A 602 -27.76 1.20 6.48
N ALA A 603 -27.43 -0.06 6.22
CA ALA A 603 -27.41 -1.15 7.18
C ALA A 603 -26.41 -0.91 8.32
N SER A 604 -25.27 -0.25 8.06
CA SER A 604 -24.32 0.14 9.10
C SER A 604 -24.88 1.24 10.00
N ARG A 605 -25.64 2.20 9.46
CA ARG A 605 -26.35 3.20 10.26
C ARG A 605 -27.48 2.56 11.06
N GLU A 606 -28.19 1.62 10.48
CA GLU A 606 -29.26 0.88 11.13
C GLU A 606 -28.73 -0.04 12.22
N LEU A 607 -27.61 -0.74 12.00
CA LEU A 607 -26.89 -1.47 13.04
C LEU A 607 -26.37 -0.54 14.14
N SER A 608 -25.86 0.65 13.79
CA SER A 608 -25.48 1.63 14.81
C SER A 608 -26.68 2.11 15.62
N SER A 609 -27.85 2.24 14.99
CA SER A 609 -29.12 2.55 15.67
C SER A 609 -29.57 1.40 16.56
N ILE A 610 -29.52 0.16 16.08
CA ILE A 610 -29.85 -1.04 16.86
C ILE A 610 -28.89 -1.20 18.04
N VAL A 611 -27.60 -0.89 17.88
CA VAL A 611 -26.62 -0.90 18.98
C VAL A 611 -26.91 0.23 19.98
N ALA A 612 -27.35 1.40 19.51
CA ALA A 612 -27.78 2.49 20.38
C ALA A 612 -29.07 2.12 21.15
N ASP A 613 -30.05 1.52 20.47
CA ASP A 613 -31.28 1.01 21.09
C ASP A 613 -30.99 -0.16 22.03
N TYR A 614 -30.04 -1.03 21.71
CA TYR A 614 -29.60 -2.10 22.61
C TYR A 614 -28.91 -1.53 23.85
N ARG A 615 -28.13 -0.45 23.72
CA ARG A 615 -27.59 0.28 24.88
C ARG A 615 -28.70 0.91 25.72
N ASN A 616 -29.64 1.61 25.08
CA ASN A 616 -30.79 2.19 25.76
C ASN A 616 -31.65 1.12 26.45
N ASN A 617 -31.85 -0.03 25.82
CA ASN A 617 -32.64 -1.13 26.37
C ASN A 617 -31.86 -1.86 27.47
N ARG A 618 -30.53 -1.95 27.38
CA ARG A 618 -29.67 -2.40 28.48
C ARG A 618 -29.75 -1.44 29.67
N ASP A 619 -29.76 -0.14 29.43
CA ASP A 619 -29.89 0.87 30.49
C ASP A 619 -31.30 0.85 31.10
N ALA A 620 -32.35 0.66 30.29
CA ALA A 620 -33.72 0.43 30.76
C ALA A 620 -33.86 -0.91 31.50
N LEU A 621 -33.17 -1.96 31.08
CA LEU A 621 -33.08 -3.24 31.80
C LEU A 621 -32.31 -3.10 33.11
N ALA A 622 -31.26 -2.28 33.15
CA ALA A 622 -30.54 -1.97 34.38
C ALA A 622 -31.42 -1.15 35.34
N GLN A 623 -32.21 -0.21 34.81
CA GLN A 623 -33.15 0.59 35.58
C GLN A 623 -34.34 -0.23 36.07
N THR A 624 -34.90 -1.13 35.25
CA THR A 624 -35.94 -2.07 35.69
C THR A 624 -35.39 -3.10 36.67
N LEU A 625 -34.14 -3.56 36.49
CA LEU A 625 -33.46 -4.40 37.48
C LEU A 625 -33.24 -3.64 38.79
N SER A 626 -32.92 -2.35 38.74
CA SER A 626 -32.84 -1.49 39.92
C SER A 626 -34.20 -1.29 40.59
N VAL A 627 -35.28 -1.16 39.80
CA VAL A 627 -36.66 -1.10 40.33
C VAL A 627 -37.05 -2.45 40.95
N ILE A 628 -36.73 -3.57 40.31
CA ILE A 628 -36.96 -4.91 40.85
C ILE A 628 -36.13 -5.13 42.12
N GLN A 629 -34.87 -4.71 42.15
CA GLN A 629 -34.06 -4.73 43.37
C GLN A 629 -34.66 -3.83 44.45
N GLY A 630 -35.21 -2.68 44.08
CA GLY A 630 -35.97 -1.81 44.98
C GLY A 630 -37.25 -2.46 45.51
N VAL A 631 -38.01 -3.15 44.66
CA VAL A 631 -39.22 -3.91 45.04
C VAL A 631 -38.85 -5.12 45.89
N VAL A 632 -37.75 -5.82 45.61
CA VAL A 632 -37.23 -6.92 46.43
C VAL A 632 -36.75 -6.41 47.77
N ALA A 633 -36.00 -5.30 47.81
CA ALA A 633 -35.58 -4.66 49.05
C ALA A 633 -36.79 -4.16 49.86
N SER A 634 -37.80 -3.58 49.19
CA SER A 634 -39.04 -3.14 49.82
C SER A 634 -39.90 -4.33 50.29
N ALA A 635 -39.95 -5.43 49.55
CA ALA A 635 -40.64 -6.66 49.94
C ALA A 635 -39.91 -7.40 51.06
N GLN A 636 -38.57 -7.33 51.10
CA GLN A 636 -37.75 -7.86 52.19
C GLN A 636 -37.88 -6.99 53.45
N SER A 637 -37.93 -5.66 53.28
CA SER A 637 -38.26 -4.73 54.35
C SER A 637 -39.71 -4.89 54.83
N GLU A 638 -40.66 -5.18 53.94
CA GLU A 638 -42.05 -5.47 54.29
C GLU A 638 -42.16 -6.86 54.95
N ALA A 639 -41.39 -7.86 54.53
CA ALA A 639 -41.32 -9.17 55.19
C ALA A 639 -40.70 -9.06 56.58
N SER A 640 -39.62 -8.29 56.75
CA SER A 640 -39.09 -7.93 58.06
C SER A 640 -40.11 -7.14 58.87
N GLY A 641 -40.82 -6.19 58.25
CA GLY A 641 -41.88 -5.41 58.87
C GLY A 641 -43.07 -6.26 59.30
N ARG A 642 -43.49 -7.24 58.50
CA ARG A 642 -44.52 -8.25 58.83
C ARG A 642 -44.04 -9.19 59.92
N THR A 643 -42.75 -9.53 59.96
CA THR A 643 -42.17 -10.33 61.04
C THR A 643 -42.18 -9.53 62.35
N GLN A 644 -41.84 -8.24 62.30
CA GLN A 644 -41.98 -7.30 63.42
C GLN A 644 -43.46 -7.13 63.83
N TYR A 645 -44.38 -7.04 62.87
CA TYR A 645 -45.82 -6.93 63.12
C TYR A 645 -46.38 -8.21 63.74
N LEU A 646 -45.90 -9.39 63.33
CA LEU A 646 -46.24 -10.68 63.95
C LEU A 646 -45.65 -10.80 65.36
N LEU A 647 -44.44 -10.25 65.60
CA LEU A 647 -43.86 -10.12 66.95
C LEU A 647 -44.71 -9.18 67.83
N ASP A 648 -45.09 -8.02 67.31
CA ASP A 648 -45.98 -7.08 68.00
C ASP A 648 -47.37 -7.67 68.22
N MET A 649 -47.92 -8.40 67.26
CA MET A 649 -49.21 -9.06 67.40
C MET A 649 -49.13 -10.24 68.38
N LYS A 650 -48.01 -10.97 68.44
CA LYS A 650 -47.75 -11.96 69.49
C LYS A 650 -47.65 -11.29 70.85
N GLN A 651 -46.92 -10.18 70.96
CA GLN A 651 -46.79 -9.42 72.20
C GLN A 651 -48.15 -8.83 72.62
N GLN A 652 -48.95 -8.30 71.70
CA GLN A 652 -50.31 -7.86 71.95
C GLN A 652 -51.24 -9.01 72.29
N SER A 653 -51.07 -10.20 71.71
CA SER A 653 -51.83 -11.41 72.08
C SER A 653 -51.46 -11.90 73.47
N GLU A 654 -50.19 -11.83 73.86
CA GLU A 654 -49.75 -12.13 75.24
C GLU A 654 -50.32 -11.08 76.20
N ARG A 655 -50.33 -9.80 75.80
CA ARG A 655 -50.95 -8.71 76.56
C ARG A 655 -52.47 -8.87 76.65
N LEU A 656 -53.14 -9.30 75.58
CA LEU A 656 -54.57 -9.62 75.54
C LEU A 656 -54.87 -10.88 76.34
N GLN A 657 -54.01 -11.90 76.37
CA GLN A 657 -54.18 -13.05 77.25
C GLN A 657 -54.00 -12.66 78.72
N ALA A 658 -53.04 -11.79 79.03
CA ALA A 658 -52.87 -11.22 80.36
C ALA A 658 -54.10 -10.38 80.75
N LEU A 659 -54.59 -9.53 79.84
CA LEU A 659 -55.79 -8.73 80.03
C LEU A 659 -57.04 -9.60 80.11
N ASN A 660 -57.13 -10.72 79.40
CA ASN A 660 -58.27 -11.63 79.45
C ASN A 660 -58.24 -12.46 80.74
N ARG A 661 -57.05 -12.80 81.27
CA ARG A 661 -56.89 -13.31 82.64
C ARG A 661 -57.31 -12.27 83.67
N GLU A 662 -56.87 -11.03 83.52
CA GLU A 662 -57.26 -9.93 84.40
C GLU A 662 -58.76 -9.65 84.33
N VAL A 663 -59.37 -9.69 83.14
CA VAL A 663 -60.82 -9.58 82.93
C VAL A 663 -61.54 -10.82 83.46
N HIS A 664 -60.97 -12.02 83.39
CA HIS A 664 -61.54 -13.21 84.03
C HIS A 664 -61.53 -13.05 85.55
N ASP A 665 -60.42 -12.63 86.15
CA ASP A 665 -60.31 -12.37 87.59
C ASP A 665 -61.27 -11.23 88.01
N TYR A 666 -61.39 -10.19 87.18
CA TYR A 666 -62.32 -9.08 87.39
C TYR A 666 -63.79 -9.52 87.23
N LEU A 667 -64.10 -10.39 86.27
CA LEU A 667 -65.43 -10.98 86.09
C LEU A 667 -65.75 -12.01 87.16
N GLU A 668 -64.76 -12.70 87.72
CA GLU A 668 -64.93 -13.62 88.85
C GLU A 668 -65.15 -12.82 90.16
N GLN A 669 -64.45 -11.70 90.33
CA GLN A 669 -64.77 -10.72 91.38
C GLN A 669 -66.15 -10.11 91.21
N ILE A 670 -66.52 -9.69 89.99
CA ILE A 670 -67.87 -9.19 89.71
C ILE A 670 -68.88 -10.29 89.96
N SER A 671 -68.67 -11.52 89.51
CA SER A 671 -69.56 -12.66 89.76
C SER A 671 -69.70 -12.96 91.26
N GLY A 672 -68.62 -12.83 92.03
CA GLY A 672 -68.65 -12.91 93.49
C GLY A 672 -69.46 -11.79 94.14
N VAL A 673 -69.34 -10.55 93.64
CA VAL A 673 -70.10 -9.38 94.12
C VAL A 673 -71.56 -9.43 93.65
N LEU A 674 -71.82 -9.88 92.42
CA LEU A 674 -73.15 -10.04 91.82
C LEU A 674 -73.88 -11.21 92.46
N GLY A 675 -73.17 -12.30 92.79
CA GLY A 675 -73.69 -13.43 93.56
C GLY A 675 -74.06 -13.03 94.98
N LYS A 676 -73.23 -12.23 95.66
CA LYS A 676 -73.59 -11.60 96.94
C LYS A 676 -74.78 -10.64 96.79
N GLY A 677 -74.76 -9.78 95.78
CA GLY A 677 -75.80 -8.79 95.51
C GLY A 677 -77.15 -9.42 95.15
N PHE A 678 -77.17 -10.50 94.36
CA PHE A 678 -78.38 -11.27 94.08
C PHE A 678 -78.84 -12.05 95.31
N GLY A 679 -77.94 -12.60 96.13
CA GLY A 679 -78.31 -13.20 97.41
C GLY A 679 -78.98 -12.20 98.36
N GLU A 680 -78.39 -11.02 98.54
CA GLU A 680 -78.96 -9.93 99.36
C GLU A 680 -80.26 -9.37 98.75
N PHE A 681 -80.34 -9.27 97.42
CA PHE A 681 -81.57 -8.87 96.74
C PHE A 681 -82.68 -9.90 96.88
N THR A 682 -82.40 -11.19 96.74
CA THR A 682 -83.39 -12.26 96.94
C THR A 682 -83.84 -12.33 98.39
N GLU A 683 -82.95 -12.20 99.37
CA GLU A 683 -83.33 -12.07 100.78
C GLU A 683 -84.13 -10.79 101.06
N GLY A 684 -83.77 -9.67 100.41
CA GLY A 684 -84.47 -8.39 100.52
C GLY A 684 -85.86 -8.43 99.89
N VAL A 685 -86.02 -9.11 98.76
CA VAL A 685 -87.30 -9.35 98.08
C VAL A 685 -88.15 -10.34 98.85
N ASP A 686 -87.59 -11.42 99.43
CA ASP A 686 -88.34 -12.33 100.30
C ASP A 686 -88.81 -11.63 101.58
N ARG A 687 -87.95 -10.81 102.22
CA ARG A 687 -88.36 -9.96 103.35
C ARG A 687 -89.43 -8.96 102.95
N SER A 688 -89.25 -8.26 101.84
CA SER A 688 -90.21 -7.27 101.34
C SER A 688 -91.55 -7.92 101.01
N LEU A 689 -91.57 -9.07 100.33
CA LEU A 689 -92.77 -9.84 100.04
C LEU A 689 -93.44 -10.37 101.31
N ARG A 690 -92.70 -10.92 102.28
CA ARG A 690 -93.26 -11.34 103.58
C ARG A 690 -93.84 -10.16 104.34
N GLN A 691 -93.20 -8.99 104.30
CA GLN A 691 -93.67 -7.79 104.97
C GLN A 691 -94.88 -7.17 104.26
N THR A 692 -94.90 -7.13 102.92
CA THR A 692 -96.05 -6.64 102.16
C THR A 692 -97.22 -7.60 102.22
N LEU A 693 -97.03 -8.91 102.05
CA LEU A 693 -98.07 -9.93 102.26
C LEU A 693 -98.58 -9.91 103.70
N GLY A 694 -97.70 -9.80 104.71
CA GLY A 694 -98.12 -9.67 106.10
C GLY A 694 -98.87 -8.36 106.39
N SER A 695 -98.48 -7.23 105.77
CA SER A 695 -99.22 -5.96 105.91
C SER A 695 -100.56 -5.96 105.15
N LEU A 696 -100.63 -6.66 104.02
CA LEU A 696 -101.84 -6.83 103.24
C LEU A 696 -102.82 -7.74 103.99
N ASP A 697 -102.33 -8.81 104.61
CA ASP A 697 -103.14 -9.71 105.45
C ASP A 697 -103.62 -9.00 106.72
N ALA A 698 -102.79 -8.12 107.31
CA ALA A 698 -103.19 -7.28 108.43
C ALA A 698 -104.29 -6.27 108.06
N GLU A 699 -104.21 -5.59 106.90
CA GLU A 699 -105.27 -4.67 106.48
C GLU A 699 -106.51 -5.37 105.93
N LEU A 700 -106.38 -6.57 105.34
CA LEU A 700 -107.53 -7.43 105.03
C LEU A 700 -108.24 -7.89 106.30
N HIS A 701 -107.49 -8.28 107.34
CA HIS A 701 -108.05 -8.63 108.63
C HIS A 701 -108.78 -7.42 109.24
N LYS A 702 -108.15 -6.24 109.24
CA LYS A 702 -108.73 -5.00 109.78
C LYS A 702 -109.98 -4.52 109.01
N ALA A 703 -109.99 -4.67 107.68
CA ALA A 703 -111.17 -4.39 106.86
C ALA A 703 -112.30 -5.42 107.13
N MET A 704 -111.96 -6.69 107.32
CA MET A 704 -112.93 -7.74 107.67
C MET A 704 -113.50 -7.54 109.08
N THR A 705 -112.67 -7.14 110.07
CA THR A 705 -113.12 -6.80 111.43
C THR A 705 -113.96 -5.52 111.44
N SER A 706 -113.65 -4.51 110.62
CA SER A 706 -114.48 -3.31 110.48
C SER A 706 -115.83 -3.62 109.81
N LEU A 707 -115.88 -4.58 108.88
CA LEU A 707 -117.14 -5.03 108.27
C LEU A 707 -117.97 -5.85 109.27
N ALA A 708 -117.33 -6.71 110.08
CA ALA A 708 -117.97 -7.44 111.16
C ALA A 708 -118.53 -6.50 112.25
N GLY A 709 -117.77 -5.47 112.66
CA GLY A 709 -118.24 -4.44 113.58
C GLY A 709 -119.39 -3.59 113.02
N GLY A 710 -119.41 -3.34 111.71
CA GLY A 710 -120.53 -2.67 111.04
C GLY A 710 -121.81 -3.51 111.01
N VAL A 711 -121.71 -4.84 110.93
CA VAL A 711 -122.86 -5.76 111.00
C VAL A 711 -123.35 -5.93 112.45
N GLU A 712 -122.45 -5.87 113.43
CA GLU A 712 -122.80 -5.93 114.85
C GLU A 712 -123.47 -4.63 115.35
N GLY A 713 -123.06 -3.46 114.85
CA GLY A 713 -123.75 -2.18 115.14
C GLY A 713 -125.18 -2.07 114.59
N VAL A 714 -125.50 -2.78 113.50
CA VAL A 714 -126.88 -2.90 113.00
C VAL A 714 -127.72 -3.83 113.89
N LYS A 715 -127.10 -4.85 114.50
CA LYS A 715 -127.76 -5.75 115.45
C LYS A 715 -128.05 -5.05 116.79
N GLU A 716 -127.11 -4.27 117.30
CA GLU A 716 -127.26 -3.50 118.54
C GLU A 716 -128.31 -2.37 118.39
N SER A 717 -128.38 -1.72 117.22
CA SER A 717 -129.44 -0.75 116.91
C SER A 717 -130.85 -1.39 116.81
N LEU A 718 -130.92 -2.69 116.48
CA LEU A 718 -132.18 -3.46 116.47
C LEU A 718 -132.58 -3.93 117.88
N GLU A 719 -131.62 -4.20 118.77
CA GLU A 719 -131.86 -4.50 120.19
C GLU A 719 -132.25 -3.23 120.98
N ASP A 720 -131.63 -2.07 120.74
CA ASP A 720 -132.04 -0.78 121.34
C ASP A 720 -133.46 -0.34 120.91
N PHE A 721 -133.88 -0.67 119.68
CA PHE A 721 -135.27 -0.45 119.24
C PHE A 721 -136.26 -1.40 119.93
N SER A 722 -135.80 -2.59 120.34
CA SER A 722 -136.57 -3.55 121.12
C SER A 722 -136.72 -3.10 122.58
N ASP A 723 -135.66 -2.59 123.21
CA ASP A 723 -135.66 -2.16 124.61
C ASP A 723 -136.43 -0.84 124.83
N ILE A 724 -136.42 0.08 123.85
CA ILE A 724 -137.26 1.29 123.92
C ILE A 724 -138.76 0.94 123.83
N MET A 725 -139.13 -0.08 123.05
CA MET A 725 -140.51 -0.59 122.99
C MET A 725 -140.97 -1.28 124.29
N GLU A 726 -140.06 -1.89 125.05
CA GLU A 726 -140.40 -2.45 126.38
C GLU A 726 -140.60 -1.38 127.46
N SER A 727 -140.02 -0.18 127.30
CA SER A 727 -140.25 0.94 128.24
C SER A 727 -141.64 1.60 128.13
N ILE A 728 -142.48 1.21 127.16
CA ILE A 728 -143.88 1.62 127.02
C ILE A 728 -144.83 0.90 128.01
N GLN A 729 -144.39 -0.06 128.84
CA GLN A 729 -145.33 -0.89 129.62
C GLN A 729 -145.11 -1.02 131.14
N LYS A 730 -144.48 -0.04 131.81
CA LYS A 730 -144.64 0.13 133.27
C LYS A 730 -144.72 1.60 133.70
N LYS A 731 -145.87 2.23 133.41
CA LYS A 731 -146.62 3.01 134.39
C LYS A 731 -148.11 2.93 134.12
#